data_AF-A0A0X8G6J8-F1
#
_entry.id   AF-A0A0X8G6J8-F1
#
_cell.length_a   1.000
_cell.length_b   1.000
_cell.length_c   1.000
_cell.angle_alpha   90.00
_cell.angle_beta   90.00
_cell.angle_gamma   90.00
#
_symmetry.space_group_name_H-M   'P 1'
#
loop_
_entity.id
_entity.type
_entity.pdbx_description
1 polymer ?
#
loop_
_entity_poly.entity_id
_entity_poly.type
_entity_poly.pdbx_seq_one_letter_code
_entity_poly.pdbx_strand_id
1 'polypeptide(L)'
;MVKVWKITEKSKFVVNASIRVNNPEKALKIMPYSNIGTLDSQLTLKDKPANNKFNIMVTATTGGNSFQKIVSISIGGEKQILVKTTPNNTRILRPNTKQAISCYAKVVDENGKLLPKETKNIKFKPQSDWIDLSDPVIDGEWIAINMGASDPNAIAAVSHPPKSVILSVIMDKVEQGEEILQNDLEIQLLDCKIDTNIDTISLPVSNELTEITFNAFIEDCDGSTPWKFEALYLTNDNKPDKPLSKIELAQLSNTKIQITVTGPILFPSENEKYLIKKLVIKTWQKEEKPLERHLKVIVSKEGLFVESGATKNNTIKFTAKGEYVHELEFGLYVYDEATNDIVVDKLGLQNLDFELIDKDLKLKNINSVLKPKLNFDNYVTTIPHARYILEVPNKFPGFGDYYNLHYRIKVLDAKYNESLEFEKIITLKIQDYGIGEAFPDWQKAYDECKYTILEYVPNSDKQHQLLNMLEKHKFQFDIEGMVAFRKMIWRTARDLMLNKRDGYLALANWYDAVIDTLEWVVWMGDIAFQIVISTYTGAAGGFAASAFKETFLTGVRLVIEGKSIDDFVNEEIESLKQMMYGAAKGSVINTRNIEKVYKGNKLKVWAIYAVVTFSMQYHRSGSIPQAAKDTAKQLRDEAIIRFLHGKVMQESAKLKQKTLKDKEANFKEKQGDSTELTKKGTNDYENVYNPPDVSGYTSGSLKTIQSVANKLKVKIITRPTNAAARKLLKSGKAVAKKMFVKNKTINKLDTYIGAKKDDIGKVGSFKPKLNRAKMKNLSKKQVEKIVKRYKQRSREWINQSEHLIQNSDKLYVKKGVVYDKLSGKPFTGDIDIFDIRGAHGELLTKSQYEKVVKELLKSNISNVEHGAHVKWDWQSIKDSGDRKIAKDIYDKIIGDHTKVEGSKSIAKNIKDYKKEALVEFEPGSSKGVKIKSVLHKG
;
A
#
# COMPACT_ATOMS: atom_id res chain seq x y z
N MET A 1 40.29 -8.77 78.37
CA MET A 1 40.29 -7.33 78.04
C MET A 1 39.72 -6.47 79.16
N VAL A 2 40.47 -5.45 79.61
CA VAL A 2 40.03 -4.39 80.53
C VAL A 2 40.25 -3.03 79.87
N LYS A 3 39.23 -2.16 79.94
CA LYS A 3 39.25 -0.78 79.43
C LYS A 3 38.68 0.18 80.46
N VAL A 4 39.23 1.39 80.55
CA VAL A 4 38.67 2.49 81.35
C VAL A 4 37.92 3.45 80.43
N TRP A 5 36.69 3.76 80.78
CA TRP A 5 35.83 4.65 80.00
C TRP A 5 35.58 5.94 80.77
N LYS A 6 35.72 7.08 80.09
CA LYS A 6 35.18 8.36 80.56
C LYS A 6 33.79 8.55 79.96
N ILE A 7 32.81 8.73 80.83
CA ILE A 7 31.42 8.97 80.45
C ILE A 7 31.12 10.43 80.80
N THR A 8 30.63 11.16 79.81
CA THR A 8 30.09 12.52 79.94
C THR A 8 28.63 12.48 79.50
N GLU A 9 27.85 13.53 79.78
CA GLU A 9 26.43 13.61 79.34
C GLU A 9 26.25 13.40 77.83
N LYS A 10 27.26 13.73 77.00
CA LYS A 10 27.17 13.69 75.53
C LYS A 10 27.99 12.58 74.85
N SER A 11 28.91 11.91 75.56
CA SER A 11 29.81 10.95 74.92
C SER A 11 30.44 9.95 75.90
N LYS A 12 30.81 8.77 75.37
CA LYS A 12 31.54 7.71 76.07
C LYS A 12 32.75 7.29 75.24
N PHE A 13 33.96 7.48 75.77
CA PHE A 13 35.21 7.11 75.08
C PHE A 13 36.21 6.48 76.04
N VAL A 14 37.11 5.64 75.49
CA VAL A 14 38.16 4.97 76.25
C VAL A 14 39.25 5.98 76.60
N VAL A 15 39.66 6.04 77.87
CA VAL A 15 40.73 6.92 78.33
C VAL A 15 42.00 6.14 78.59
N ASN A 16 43.13 6.81 78.39
CA ASN A 16 44.43 6.23 78.69
C ASN A 16 44.62 6.17 80.20
N ALA A 17 44.66 4.96 80.75
CA ALA A 17 44.78 4.69 82.18
C ALA A 17 45.89 3.67 82.42
N SER A 18 46.65 3.84 83.50
CA SER A 18 47.57 2.81 83.96
C SER A 18 46.77 1.73 84.68
N ILE A 19 46.65 0.55 84.08
CA ILE A 19 45.85 -0.58 84.60
C ILE A 19 46.79 -1.64 85.16
N ARG A 20 46.50 -2.15 86.35
CA ARG A 20 47.20 -3.27 86.98
C ARG A 20 46.20 -4.26 87.58
N VAL A 21 46.45 -5.55 87.40
CA VAL A 21 45.72 -6.66 88.02
C VAL A 21 46.54 -7.17 89.18
N ASN A 22 45.92 -7.20 90.36
CA ASN A 22 46.45 -7.86 91.54
C ASN A 22 45.73 -9.20 91.70
N ASN A 23 46.49 -10.29 91.62
CA ASN A 23 45.96 -11.64 91.72
C ASN A 23 46.47 -12.29 93.02
N PRO A 24 45.60 -12.58 93.99
CA PRO A 24 45.98 -13.27 95.22
C PRO A 24 46.17 -14.78 95.06
N GLU A 25 45.68 -15.39 93.96
CA GLU A 25 45.75 -16.83 93.74
C GLU A 25 47.02 -17.23 92.98
N LYS A 26 47.96 -17.89 93.67
CA LYS A 26 49.27 -18.29 93.13
C LYS A 26 49.17 -19.31 92.00
N ALA A 27 48.12 -20.12 91.99
CA ALA A 27 47.87 -21.09 90.94
C ALA A 27 47.54 -20.41 89.60
N LEU A 28 46.95 -19.22 89.62
CA LEU A 28 46.56 -18.49 88.42
C LEU A 28 47.70 -17.55 87.97
N LYS A 29 48.19 -17.72 86.75
CA LYS A 29 49.14 -16.80 86.13
C LYS A 29 48.42 -15.85 85.18
N ILE A 30 48.63 -14.55 85.33
CA ILE A 30 48.04 -13.51 84.47
C ILE A 30 49.15 -12.73 83.78
N MET A 31 49.19 -12.73 82.44
CA MET A 31 50.21 -12.00 81.68
C MET A 31 49.64 -11.31 80.42
N PRO A 32 50.01 -10.05 80.15
CA PRO A 32 50.62 -9.10 81.09
C PRO A 32 49.66 -8.80 82.26
N TYR A 33 50.18 -8.52 83.45
CA TYR A 33 49.35 -8.13 84.61
C TYR A 33 49.18 -6.60 84.73
N SER A 34 49.81 -5.82 83.86
CA SER A 34 49.63 -4.37 83.78
C SER A 34 49.88 -3.83 82.39
N ASN A 35 49.18 -2.76 82.00
CA ASN A 35 49.41 -2.03 80.75
C ASN A 35 48.89 -0.59 80.87
N ILE A 36 49.37 0.30 79.99
CA ILE A 36 48.84 1.66 79.82
C ILE A 36 47.79 1.63 78.69
N GLY A 37 46.60 2.15 78.95
CA GLY A 37 45.49 2.22 78.00
C GLY A 37 44.53 1.05 78.16
N THR A 38 44.65 0.04 77.28
CA THR A 38 43.84 -1.19 77.33
C THR A 38 44.71 -2.35 77.80
N LEU A 39 44.24 -3.12 78.77
CA LEU A 39 44.94 -4.32 79.24
C LEU A 39 44.25 -5.58 78.69
N ASP A 40 44.93 -6.26 77.78
CA ASP A 40 44.59 -7.63 77.39
C ASP A 40 45.57 -8.61 78.03
N SER A 41 45.03 -9.50 78.85
CA SER A 41 45.80 -10.46 79.63
C SER A 41 45.34 -11.87 79.31
N GLN A 42 46.29 -12.78 79.16
CA GLN A 42 46.05 -14.22 79.15
C GLN A 42 46.07 -14.73 80.59
N LEU A 43 45.04 -15.52 80.95
CA LEU A 43 44.93 -16.19 82.23
C LEU A 43 45.30 -17.66 82.02
N THR A 44 46.25 -18.17 82.80
CA THR A 44 46.74 -19.56 82.70
C THR A 44 46.79 -20.16 84.08
N LEU A 45 46.02 -21.22 84.32
CA LEU A 45 46.08 -21.98 85.56
C LEU A 45 47.28 -22.93 85.54
N LYS A 46 48.23 -22.74 86.45
CA LYS A 46 49.46 -23.52 86.54
C LYS A 46 49.41 -24.68 87.53
N ASP A 47 48.55 -24.57 88.53
CA ASP A 47 48.39 -25.55 89.62
C ASP A 47 46.93 -25.58 90.10
N LYS A 48 46.60 -26.47 91.04
CA LYS A 48 45.29 -26.45 91.70
C LYS A 48 45.21 -25.25 92.66
N PRO A 49 44.20 -24.37 92.55
CA PRO A 49 44.04 -23.20 93.42
C PRO A 49 43.66 -23.59 94.85
N ALA A 50 43.85 -22.66 95.78
CA ALA A 50 43.49 -22.87 97.19
C ALA A 50 41.97 -22.92 97.40
N ASN A 51 41.20 -22.19 96.60
CA ASN A 51 39.74 -22.19 96.61
C ASN A 51 39.19 -22.26 95.17
N ASN A 52 38.06 -22.95 94.97
CA ASN A 52 37.38 -23.02 93.66
C ASN A 52 36.70 -21.70 93.25
N LYS A 53 36.64 -20.71 94.16
CA LYS A 53 36.21 -19.33 93.86
C LYS A 53 37.16 -18.37 94.56
N PHE A 54 37.73 -17.41 93.82
CA PHE A 54 38.60 -16.37 94.36
C PHE A 54 38.47 -15.09 93.53
N ASN A 55 38.87 -13.98 94.13
CA ASN A 55 38.72 -12.66 93.53
C ASN A 55 40.07 -12.11 93.09
N ILE A 56 40.15 -11.59 91.87
CA ILE A 56 41.24 -10.73 91.42
C ILE A 56 40.81 -9.27 91.47
N MET A 57 41.74 -8.37 91.73
CA MET A 57 41.48 -6.94 91.81
C MET A 57 42.13 -6.21 90.65
N VAL A 58 41.32 -5.51 89.87
CA VAL A 58 41.79 -4.64 88.79
C VAL A 58 41.81 -3.21 89.29
N THR A 59 42.98 -2.59 89.29
CA THR A 59 43.16 -1.17 89.65
C THR A 59 43.51 -0.39 88.40
N ALA A 60 42.87 0.75 88.19
CA ALA A 60 43.19 1.65 87.10
C ALA A 60 43.38 3.08 87.60
N THR A 61 44.42 3.77 87.13
CA THR A 61 44.73 5.14 87.53
C THR A 61 44.75 6.06 86.31
N THR A 62 44.00 7.15 86.37
CA THR A 62 43.96 8.17 85.30
C THR A 62 43.57 9.53 85.87
N GLY A 63 44.25 10.60 85.42
CA GLY A 63 43.95 11.98 85.83
C GLY A 63 43.97 12.22 87.35
N GLY A 64 44.86 11.55 88.09
CA GLY A 64 44.98 11.67 89.56
C GLY A 64 43.98 10.81 90.36
N ASN A 65 43.02 10.16 89.72
CA ASN A 65 42.04 9.29 90.38
C ASN A 65 42.38 7.81 90.22
N SER A 66 42.07 7.01 91.24
CA SER A 66 42.24 5.56 91.24
C SER A 66 40.88 4.86 91.32
N PHE A 67 40.66 3.88 90.46
CA PHE A 67 39.45 3.07 90.39
C PHE A 67 39.80 1.62 90.62
N GLN A 68 39.01 0.91 91.42
CA GLN A 68 39.19 -0.50 91.67
C GLN A 68 37.94 -1.27 91.28
N LYS A 69 38.14 -2.45 90.67
CA LYS A 69 37.08 -3.39 90.36
C LYS A 69 37.51 -4.79 90.74
N ILE A 70 36.68 -5.46 91.52
CA ILE A 70 36.87 -6.86 91.88
C ILE A 70 36.25 -7.72 90.79
N VAL A 71 36.98 -8.75 90.34
CA VAL A 71 36.53 -9.75 89.37
C VAL A 71 36.63 -11.11 90.04
N SER A 72 35.50 -11.79 90.20
CA SER A 72 35.44 -13.14 90.74
C SER A 72 35.79 -14.16 89.66
N ILE A 73 36.69 -15.09 90.00
CA ILE A 73 37.14 -16.20 89.16
C ILE A 73 36.75 -17.50 89.87
N SER A 74 36.08 -18.39 89.15
CA SER A 74 35.76 -19.74 89.62
C SER A 74 36.62 -20.75 88.84
N ILE A 75 37.25 -21.70 89.54
CA ILE A 75 38.00 -22.80 88.95
C ILE A 75 37.25 -24.09 89.24
N GLY A 76 36.98 -24.82 88.16
CA GLY A 76 35.94 -25.84 88.07
C GLY A 76 34.97 -25.37 87.00
N GLY A 77 34.83 -26.16 85.94
CA GLY A 77 33.70 -25.95 85.05
C GLY A 77 32.43 -26.22 85.84
N GLU A 78 31.34 -25.52 85.55
CA GLU A 78 30.04 -26.09 85.91
C GLU A 78 29.90 -27.44 85.20
N LYS A 79 29.11 -28.36 85.77
CA LYS A 79 28.70 -29.60 85.09
C LYS A 79 28.29 -29.22 83.66
N GLN A 80 28.87 -29.84 82.64
CA GLN A 80 28.71 -29.37 81.26
C GLN A 80 28.58 -30.51 80.26
N ILE A 81 27.94 -30.21 79.14
CA ILE A 81 27.85 -31.11 77.98
C ILE A 81 29.03 -30.79 77.06
N LEU A 82 29.94 -31.75 76.91
CA LEU A 82 30.98 -31.69 75.89
C LEU A 82 30.40 -32.20 74.58
N VAL A 83 30.60 -31.45 73.50
CA VAL A 83 30.15 -31.83 72.15
C VAL A 83 31.31 -31.74 71.16
N LYS A 84 31.44 -32.76 70.31
CA LYS A 84 32.37 -32.78 69.17
C LYS A 84 31.64 -33.29 67.93
N THR A 85 32.03 -32.81 66.75
CA THR A 85 31.52 -33.33 65.48
C THR A 85 32.63 -34.02 64.68
N THR A 86 32.26 -34.95 63.82
CA THR A 86 33.17 -35.58 62.86
C THR A 86 32.65 -35.41 61.42
N PRO A 87 33.55 -35.24 60.44
CA PRO A 87 35.01 -35.17 60.56
C PRO A 87 35.51 -33.82 61.10
N ASN A 88 36.67 -33.82 61.79
CA ASN A 88 37.44 -32.63 62.18
C ASN A 88 36.67 -31.48 62.88
N ASN A 89 35.65 -31.81 63.67
CA ASN A 89 34.80 -30.82 64.34
C ASN A 89 34.09 -29.85 63.37
N THR A 90 33.79 -30.31 62.14
CA THR A 90 33.07 -29.55 61.12
C THR A 90 31.65 -29.22 61.56
N ARG A 91 31.20 -27.99 61.31
CA ARG A 91 29.84 -27.52 61.63
C ARG A 91 29.15 -26.91 60.41
N ILE A 92 29.39 -27.52 59.25
CA ILE A 92 28.95 -27.05 57.95
C ILE A 92 28.23 -28.21 57.26
N LEU A 93 27.04 -27.95 56.75
CA LEU A 93 26.25 -28.90 55.97
C LEU A 93 25.77 -28.27 54.67
N ARG A 94 25.60 -29.11 53.65
CA ARG A 94 25.06 -28.75 52.34
C ARG A 94 23.71 -29.45 52.11
N PRO A 95 22.58 -28.72 52.14
CA PRO A 95 21.24 -29.33 52.03
C PRO A 95 20.97 -30.06 50.71
N ASN A 96 21.74 -29.78 49.65
CA ASN A 96 21.60 -30.40 48.32
C ASN A 96 22.42 -31.69 48.15
N THR A 97 23.07 -32.18 49.21
CA THR A 97 23.93 -33.37 49.17
C THR A 97 23.48 -34.40 50.21
N LYS A 98 23.96 -35.64 50.09
CA LYS A 98 23.78 -36.67 51.13
C LYS A 98 24.84 -36.56 52.24
N GLN A 99 25.44 -35.39 52.44
CA GLN A 99 26.46 -35.20 53.47
C GLN A 99 25.81 -35.30 54.86
N ALA A 100 26.46 -36.06 55.74
CA ALA A 100 26.12 -36.08 57.15
C ALA A 100 27.38 -35.81 57.98
N ILE A 101 27.20 -35.16 59.12
CA ILE A 101 28.22 -35.06 60.17
C ILE A 101 27.73 -35.84 61.39
N SER A 102 28.63 -36.53 62.08
CA SER A 102 28.27 -37.22 63.31
C SER A 102 28.53 -36.30 64.50
N CYS A 103 27.51 -36.07 65.32
CA CYS A 103 27.61 -35.24 66.53
C CYS A 103 27.66 -36.15 67.75
N TYR A 104 28.72 -36.01 68.54
CA TYR A 104 28.97 -36.78 69.76
C TYR A 104 28.84 -35.88 70.98
N ALA A 105 28.03 -36.29 71.96
CA ALA A 105 27.87 -35.57 73.21
C ALA A 105 28.11 -36.47 74.43
N LYS A 106 28.71 -35.89 75.49
CA LYS A 106 28.83 -36.53 76.81
C LYS A 106 28.74 -35.50 77.93
N VAL A 107 28.27 -35.93 79.10
CA VAL A 107 28.24 -35.08 80.30
C VAL A 107 29.49 -35.35 81.12
N VAL A 108 30.13 -34.27 81.57
CA VAL A 108 31.24 -34.32 82.50
C VAL A 108 30.95 -33.51 83.75
N ASP A 109 31.54 -33.94 84.87
CA ASP A 109 31.52 -33.17 86.11
C ASP A 109 32.46 -31.96 86.06
N GLU A 110 32.48 -31.21 87.16
CA GLU A 110 33.32 -30.03 87.37
C GLU A 110 34.84 -30.27 87.23
N ASN A 111 35.27 -31.53 87.27
CA ASN A 111 36.67 -31.96 87.09
C ASN A 111 36.93 -32.61 85.73
N GLY A 112 35.93 -32.62 84.82
CA GLY A 112 36.03 -33.23 83.49
C GLY A 112 35.87 -34.75 83.47
N LYS A 113 35.45 -35.38 84.57
CA LYS A 113 35.21 -36.83 84.65
C LYS A 113 33.85 -37.18 84.03
N LEU A 114 33.80 -38.28 83.27
CA LEU A 114 32.57 -38.77 82.64
C LEU A 114 31.48 -39.08 83.66
N LEU A 115 30.26 -38.66 83.34
CA LEU A 115 29.02 -38.98 84.06
C LEU A 115 28.12 -39.89 83.19
N PRO A 116 28.21 -41.23 83.30
CA PRO A 116 27.58 -42.15 82.34
C PRO A 116 26.05 -42.20 82.41
N LYS A 117 25.44 -42.00 83.59
CA LYS A 117 23.98 -42.05 83.75
C LYS A 117 23.32 -40.81 83.14
N GLU A 118 23.96 -39.67 83.33
CA GLU A 118 23.61 -38.35 82.83
C GLU A 118 23.81 -38.27 81.32
N THR A 119 24.93 -38.84 80.84
CA THR A 119 25.21 -38.97 79.40
C THR A 119 24.11 -39.75 78.68
N LYS A 120 23.56 -40.81 79.29
CA LYS A 120 22.42 -41.57 78.73
C LYS A 120 21.12 -40.76 78.60
N ASN A 121 20.99 -39.63 79.29
CA ASN A 121 19.81 -38.77 79.29
C ASN A 121 19.91 -37.57 78.33
N ILE A 122 20.99 -37.48 77.53
CA ILE A 122 21.14 -36.44 76.52
C ILE A 122 20.09 -36.64 75.41
N LYS A 123 19.46 -35.54 75.00
CA LYS A 123 18.62 -35.47 73.80
C LYS A 123 19.14 -34.40 72.86
N PHE A 124 19.00 -34.68 71.57
CA PHE A 124 19.32 -33.77 70.48
C PHE A 124 18.00 -33.19 69.97
N LYS A 125 17.82 -31.86 70.10
CA LYS A 125 16.62 -31.16 69.65
C LYS A 125 17.01 -30.16 68.54
N PRO A 126 16.67 -30.43 67.28
CA PRO A 126 16.88 -29.46 66.20
C PRO A 126 15.89 -28.30 66.39
N GLN A 127 16.37 -27.07 66.26
CA GLN A 127 15.54 -25.84 66.33
C GLN A 127 15.04 -25.41 64.94
N SER A 128 15.24 -26.24 63.92
CA SER A 128 14.88 -25.98 62.53
C SER A 128 14.53 -27.28 61.82
N ASP A 129 13.52 -27.25 60.96
CA ASP A 129 13.08 -28.38 60.15
C ASP A 129 14.03 -28.72 58.99
N TRP A 130 15.08 -27.91 58.78
CA TRP A 130 16.12 -28.15 57.76
C TRP A 130 17.18 -29.17 58.17
N ILE A 131 17.17 -29.64 59.43
CA ILE A 131 18.14 -30.61 59.95
C ILE A 131 17.46 -31.97 60.10
N ASP A 132 18.07 -32.98 59.50
CA ASP A 132 17.67 -34.39 59.66
C ASP A 132 18.57 -35.08 60.67
N LEU A 133 17.98 -35.69 61.71
CA LEU A 133 18.72 -36.43 62.74
C LEU A 133 18.41 -37.92 62.65
N SER A 134 19.44 -38.75 62.82
CA SER A 134 19.25 -40.19 63.08
C SER A 134 18.82 -40.44 64.53
N ASP A 135 18.38 -41.67 64.80
CA ASP A 135 18.26 -42.14 66.17
C ASP A 135 19.62 -42.06 66.90
N PRO A 136 19.64 -41.65 68.18
CA PRO A 136 20.85 -41.60 68.99
C PRO A 136 21.36 -43.00 69.33
N VAL A 137 22.66 -43.21 69.17
CA VAL A 137 23.35 -44.47 69.46
C VAL A 137 24.42 -44.24 70.51
N ILE A 138 24.58 -45.19 71.44
CA ILE A 138 25.69 -45.18 72.40
C ILE A 138 26.95 -45.68 71.68
N ASP A 139 27.97 -44.81 71.57
CA ASP A 139 29.27 -45.11 70.98
C ASP A 139 30.37 -44.88 72.03
N GLY A 140 30.72 -45.95 72.74
CA GLY A 140 31.64 -45.92 73.87
C GLY A 140 31.16 -45.01 75.01
N GLU A 141 31.92 -43.96 75.31
CA GLU A 141 31.60 -42.96 76.35
C GLU A 141 30.66 -41.83 75.87
N TRP A 142 30.20 -41.87 74.62
CA TRP A 142 29.44 -40.79 73.98
C TRP A 142 28.06 -41.28 73.55
N ILE A 143 27.11 -40.35 73.46
CA ILE A 143 25.95 -40.53 72.58
C ILE A 143 26.26 -39.84 71.26
N ALA A 144 26.06 -40.58 70.16
CA ALA A 144 26.28 -40.12 68.81
C ALA A 144 24.95 -40.08 68.02
N ILE A 145 24.81 -39.07 67.17
CA ILE A 145 23.78 -38.98 66.12
C ILE A 145 24.44 -38.62 64.79
N ASN A 146 23.85 -39.07 63.68
CA ASN A 146 24.17 -38.51 62.37
C ASN A 146 23.21 -37.36 62.07
N MET A 147 23.77 -36.26 61.57
CA MET A 147 23.06 -35.05 61.24
C MET A 147 23.28 -34.71 59.77
N GLY A 148 22.19 -34.69 59.01
CA GLY A 148 22.14 -34.19 57.63
C GLY A 148 21.33 -32.89 57.54
N ALA A 149 21.22 -32.36 56.33
CA ALA A 149 20.31 -31.26 56.05
C ALA A 149 19.55 -31.53 54.75
N SER A 150 18.26 -31.20 54.72
CA SER A 150 17.43 -31.31 53.53
C SER A 150 16.37 -30.20 53.51
N ASP A 151 15.77 -29.98 52.35
CA ASP A 151 14.70 -29.00 52.17
C ASP A 151 13.39 -29.54 52.76
N PRO A 152 12.84 -28.91 53.82
CA PRO A 152 11.61 -29.37 54.48
C PRO A 152 10.38 -29.22 53.58
N ASN A 153 10.45 -28.42 52.51
CA ASN A 153 9.36 -28.24 51.55
C ASN A 153 9.83 -28.42 50.11
N ALA A 154 10.26 -29.64 49.79
CA ALA A 154 10.71 -30.04 48.45
C ALA A 154 9.68 -29.86 47.30
N ILE A 155 8.43 -29.47 47.61
CA ILE A 155 7.36 -29.20 46.64
C ILE A 155 7.32 -27.70 46.25
N ALA A 156 7.91 -26.82 47.07
CA ALA A 156 7.96 -25.40 46.79
C ALA A 156 8.82 -25.12 45.53
N ALA A 157 8.36 -24.20 44.69
CA ALA A 157 9.05 -23.85 43.43
C ALA A 157 10.41 -23.20 43.66
N VAL A 158 10.62 -22.56 44.82
CA VAL A 158 11.89 -21.97 45.26
C VAL A 158 11.97 -22.11 46.79
N SER A 159 13.03 -22.76 47.28
CA SER A 159 13.33 -22.91 48.71
C SER A 159 14.82 -22.64 48.92
N HIS A 160 15.16 -21.82 49.93
CA HIS A 160 16.54 -21.47 50.27
C HIS A 160 16.79 -21.78 51.75
N PRO A 161 17.90 -22.45 52.10
CA PRO A 161 18.21 -22.72 53.49
C PRO A 161 18.55 -21.43 54.25
N PRO A 162 18.26 -21.36 55.56
CA PRO A 162 18.81 -20.30 56.41
C PRO A 162 20.34 -20.42 56.51
N LYS A 163 21.05 -19.30 56.72
CA LYS A 163 22.53 -19.28 56.80
C LYS A 163 23.10 -20.23 57.85
N SER A 164 22.39 -20.37 58.97
CA SER A 164 22.71 -21.32 60.02
C SER A 164 21.45 -21.77 60.75
N VAL A 165 21.58 -22.89 61.45
CA VAL A 165 20.55 -23.54 62.24
C VAL A 165 21.15 -23.99 63.57
N ILE A 166 20.32 -24.14 64.60
CA ILE A 166 20.78 -24.53 65.94
C ILE A 166 20.35 -25.96 66.24
N LEU A 167 21.30 -26.79 66.66
CA LEU A 167 21.05 -28.06 67.32
C LEU A 167 21.27 -27.90 68.83
N SER A 168 20.19 -27.96 69.60
CA SER A 168 20.28 -27.93 71.06
C SER A 168 20.53 -29.32 71.60
N VAL A 169 21.67 -29.50 72.26
CA VAL A 169 22.02 -30.72 73.00
C VAL A 169 21.67 -30.47 74.46
N ILE A 170 20.67 -31.17 74.97
CA ILE A 170 20.11 -30.92 76.29
C ILE A 170 20.04 -32.19 77.13
N MET A 171 20.10 -32.04 78.44
CA MET A 171 19.85 -33.11 79.38
C MET A 171 18.42 -33.01 79.91
N ASP A 172 17.51 -33.84 79.37
CA ASP A 172 16.06 -33.74 79.65
C ASP A 172 15.66 -34.21 81.06
N LYS A 173 16.53 -34.91 81.78
CA LYS A 173 16.32 -35.37 83.17
C LYS A 173 17.48 -34.91 84.05
N VAL A 174 17.18 -33.97 84.93
CA VAL A 174 18.10 -33.44 85.94
C VAL A 174 17.50 -33.72 87.33
N GLU A 175 18.32 -33.98 88.34
CA GLU A 175 17.83 -34.16 89.71
C GLU A 175 17.14 -32.89 90.23
N GLN A 176 16.18 -33.04 91.14
CA GLN A 176 15.30 -31.97 91.58
C GLN A 176 16.11 -30.84 92.26
N GLY A 177 16.25 -29.69 91.58
CA GLY A 177 17.00 -28.53 92.06
C GLY A 177 18.29 -28.20 91.29
N GLU A 178 18.68 -29.01 90.29
CA GLU A 178 19.81 -28.72 89.39
C GLU A 178 19.36 -27.98 88.11
N GLU A 179 20.23 -27.13 87.55
CA GLU A 179 19.98 -26.42 86.29
C GLU A 179 20.00 -27.36 85.08
N ILE A 180 19.15 -27.08 84.08
CA ILE A 180 19.13 -27.82 82.81
C ILE A 180 20.41 -27.51 82.04
N LEU A 181 21.20 -28.54 81.80
CA LEU A 181 22.39 -28.41 80.96
C LEU A 181 21.97 -28.38 79.49
N GLN A 182 22.42 -27.34 78.80
CA GLN A 182 22.20 -27.13 77.37
C GLN A 182 23.49 -26.69 76.69
N ASN A 183 23.74 -27.22 75.51
CA ASN A 183 24.79 -26.78 74.61
C ASN A 183 24.21 -26.61 73.21
N ASP A 184 24.19 -25.37 72.71
CA ASP A 184 23.66 -25.04 71.40
C ASP A 184 24.78 -25.05 70.35
N LEU A 185 24.65 -25.94 69.38
CA LEU A 185 25.54 -26.01 68.24
C LEU A 185 24.93 -25.26 67.07
N GLU A 186 25.54 -24.13 66.72
CA GLU A 186 25.28 -23.48 65.45
C GLU A 186 25.92 -24.30 64.32
N ILE A 187 25.10 -24.68 63.34
CA ILE A 187 25.47 -25.41 62.13
C ILE A 187 25.20 -24.50 60.95
N GLN A 188 26.24 -24.19 60.17
CA GLN A 188 26.12 -23.41 58.96
C GLN A 188 25.55 -24.26 57.83
N LEU A 189 24.57 -23.73 57.10
CA LEU A 189 24.05 -24.36 55.88
C LEU A 189 24.54 -23.57 54.66
N LEU A 190 25.15 -24.27 53.72
CA LEU A 190 25.68 -23.69 52.50
C LEU A 190 24.72 -23.91 51.33
N ASP A 191 24.19 -22.82 50.76
CA ASP A 191 23.36 -22.82 49.55
C ASP A 191 24.24 -22.70 48.30
N CYS A 192 25.17 -23.64 48.12
CA CYS A 192 26.15 -23.57 47.03
C CYS A 192 25.45 -23.47 45.67
N LYS A 193 25.81 -22.45 44.89
CA LYS A 193 25.34 -22.23 43.51
C LYS A 193 26.51 -21.99 42.58
N ILE A 194 26.34 -22.35 41.31
CA ILE A 194 27.27 -21.96 40.27
C ILE A 194 26.74 -20.72 39.57
N ASP A 195 27.61 -19.73 39.39
CA ASP A 195 27.29 -18.55 38.59
C ASP A 195 28.44 -18.19 37.64
N THR A 196 28.13 -17.29 36.71
CA THR A 196 29.02 -16.77 35.68
C THR A 196 28.94 -15.26 35.61
N ASN A 197 30.04 -14.60 35.26
CA ASN A 197 30.03 -13.15 35.05
C ASN A 197 29.37 -12.70 33.72
N ILE A 198 28.78 -13.64 32.97
CA ILE A 198 27.98 -13.41 31.77
C ILE A 198 26.76 -14.33 31.75
N ASP A 199 25.71 -13.93 31.05
CA ASP A 199 24.49 -14.74 30.89
C ASP A 199 24.32 -15.32 29.48
N THR A 200 24.95 -14.68 28.49
CA THR A 200 24.80 -14.97 27.08
C THR A 200 26.14 -14.78 26.38
N ILE A 201 26.40 -15.61 25.38
CA ILE A 201 27.59 -15.57 24.53
C ILE A 201 27.11 -15.27 23.12
N SER A 202 27.53 -14.14 22.54
CA SER A 202 27.26 -13.76 21.15
C SER A 202 28.48 -14.06 20.28
N LEU A 203 28.31 -14.82 19.21
CA LEU A 203 29.36 -15.19 18.28
C LEU A 203 28.96 -14.73 16.86
N PRO A 204 29.43 -13.55 16.41
CA PRO A 204 29.17 -13.10 15.05
C PRO A 204 29.85 -14.04 14.04
N VAL A 205 29.16 -14.36 12.95
CA VAL A 205 29.76 -15.02 11.79
C VAL A 205 30.64 -14.01 11.08
N SER A 206 31.95 -14.23 11.10
CA SER A 206 32.95 -13.38 10.44
C SER A 206 34.04 -14.25 9.78
N ASN A 207 34.99 -13.63 9.09
CA ASN A 207 36.14 -14.33 8.52
C ASN A 207 37.09 -14.90 9.60
N GLU A 208 37.08 -14.31 10.79
CA GLU A 208 37.89 -14.75 11.93
C GLU A 208 37.01 -15.36 13.03
N LEU A 209 37.58 -16.30 13.77
CA LEU A 209 36.89 -16.87 14.93
C LEU A 209 36.86 -15.84 16.06
N THR A 210 35.67 -15.65 16.64
CA THR A 210 35.50 -14.87 17.85
C THR A 210 35.88 -15.71 19.06
N GLU A 211 36.66 -15.11 19.96
CA GLU A 211 37.03 -15.69 21.24
C GLU A 211 36.44 -14.87 22.39
N ILE A 212 35.68 -15.53 23.26
CA ILE A 212 35.09 -14.93 24.46
C ILE A 212 35.58 -15.68 25.68
N THR A 213 36.15 -14.95 26.63
CA THR A 213 36.65 -15.49 27.89
C THR A 213 35.86 -14.95 29.06
N PHE A 214 35.38 -15.85 29.93
CA PHE A 214 34.60 -15.50 31.10
C PHE A 214 34.90 -16.45 32.27
N ASN A 215 34.40 -16.13 33.45
CA ASN A 215 34.62 -16.92 34.65
C ASN A 215 33.34 -17.62 35.09
N ALA A 216 33.46 -18.88 35.48
CA ALA A 216 32.44 -19.57 36.28
C ALA A 216 32.98 -19.80 37.70
N PHE A 217 32.16 -19.53 38.71
CA PHE A 217 32.56 -19.61 40.11
C PHE A 217 31.42 -20.14 40.99
N ILE A 218 31.79 -20.68 42.14
CA ILE A 218 30.83 -21.20 43.14
C ILE A 218 30.57 -20.12 44.18
N GLU A 219 29.29 -19.80 44.39
CA GLU A 219 28.81 -18.95 45.47
C GLU A 219 28.49 -19.77 46.72
N ASP A 220 28.55 -19.14 47.89
CA ASP A 220 28.18 -19.72 49.19
C ASP A 220 28.83 -21.09 49.49
N CYS A 221 30.12 -21.24 49.16
CA CYS A 221 30.92 -22.43 49.45
C CYS A 221 32.07 -22.16 50.44
N ASP A 222 32.55 -23.20 51.12
CA ASP A 222 33.66 -23.12 52.09
C ASP A 222 35.07 -23.14 51.45
N GLY A 223 35.15 -23.46 50.15
CA GLY A 223 36.39 -23.55 49.37
C GLY A 223 37.37 -24.65 49.78
N SER A 224 37.02 -25.51 50.75
CA SER A 224 37.92 -26.50 51.34
C SER A 224 38.15 -27.71 50.43
N THR A 225 37.13 -28.05 49.63
CA THR A 225 37.14 -29.21 48.73
C THR A 225 37.14 -28.77 47.26
N PRO A 226 38.06 -29.28 46.41
CA PRO A 226 38.10 -28.91 45.00
C PRO A 226 36.83 -29.29 44.24
N TRP A 227 36.33 -28.36 43.43
CA TRP A 227 35.21 -28.59 42.51
C TRP A 227 35.70 -29.05 41.13
N LYS A 228 34.98 -30.02 40.54
CA LYS A 228 35.15 -30.40 39.13
C LYS A 228 34.19 -29.60 38.27
N PHE A 229 34.57 -29.30 37.04
CA PHE A 229 33.77 -28.52 36.11
C PHE A 229 33.72 -29.20 34.74
N GLU A 230 32.58 -29.04 34.07
CA GLU A 230 32.35 -29.51 32.71
C GLU A 230 31.41 -28.51 32.02
N ALA A 231 31.61 -28.27 30.72
CA ALA A 231 30.78 -27.36 29.94
C ALA A 231 30.34 -28.05 28.64
N LEU A 232 29.02 -28.18 28.45
CA LEU A 232 28.42 -29.01 27.40
C LEU A 232 27.28 -28.28 26.70
N TYR A 233 27.15 -28.48 25.39
CA TYR A 233 25.93 -28.11 24.67
C TYR A 233 24.85 -29.17 24.87
N LEU A 234 23.68 -28.75 25.36
CA LEU A 234 22.54 -29.63 25.60
C LEU A 234 21.27 -29.10 24.91
N THR A 235 20.42 -30.02 24.45
CA THR A 235 19.06 -29.69 24.01
C THR A 235 18.18 -29.28 25.19
N ASN A 236 16.98 -28.77 24.89
CA ASN A 236 16.00 -28.46 25.94
C ASN A 236 15.62 -29.70 26.77
N ASP A 237 15.63 -30.89 26.18
CA ASP A 237 15.40 -32.18 26.85
C ASP A 237 16.66 -32.76 27.52
N ASN A 238 17.69 -31.93 27.73
CA ASN A 238 18.97 -32.29 28.39
C ASN A 238 19.76 -33.43 27.72
N LYS A 239 19.65 -33.59 26.40
CA LYS A 239 20.48 -34.51 25.60
C LYS A 239 21.67 -33.77 24.98
N PRO A 240 22.83 -34.43 24.73
CA PRO A 240 23.95 -33.83 24.03
C PRO A 240 23.52 -33.22 22.68
N ASP A 241 23.96 -31.98 22.42
CA ASP A 241 23.68 -31.26 21.18
C ASP A 241 24.99 -30.94 20.43
N LYS A 242 24.91 -30.72 19.13
CA LYS A 242 26.05 -30.31 18.30
C LYS A 242 26.57 -28.94 18.78
N PRO A 243 27.88 -28.79 19.04
CA PRO A 243 28.44 -27.54 19.55
C PRO A 243 28.38 -26.41 18.52
N LEU A 244 28.15 -25.18 18.98
CA LEU A 244 28.32 -23.97 18.17
C LEU A 244 29.74 -23.41 18.22
N SER A 245 30.55 -23.85 19.17
CA SER A 245 31.91 -23.36 19.43
C SER A 245 32.80 -24.46 20.03
N LYS A 246 34.11 -24.26 19.99
CA LYS A 246 35.07 -24.95 20.86
C LYS A 246 34.99 -24.34 22.26
N ILE A 247 35.18 -25.18 23.28
CA ILE A 247 35.19 -24.76 24.69
C ILE A 247 36.48 -25.26 25.33
N GLU A 248 37.18 -24.36 26.01
CA GLU A 248 38.37 -24.67 26.79
C GLU A 248 38.18 -24.19 28.24
N LEU A 249 38.67 -24.99 29.19
CA LEU A 249 38.50 -24.76 30.61
C LEU A 249 39.89 -24.65 31.26
N ALA A 250 40.17 -23.52 31.91
CA ALA A 250 41.40 -23.29 32.67
C ALA A 250 41.07 -23.09 34.15
N GLN A 251 41.67 -23.90 35.02
CA GLN A 251 41.43 -23.80 36.46
C GLN A 251 42.16 -22.59 37.05
N LEU A 252 41.42 -21.69 37.72
CA LEU A 252 41.99 -20.54 38.42
C LEU A 252 42.14 -20.80 39.93
N SER A 253 41.20 -21.53 40.52
CA SER A 253 41.24 -21.96 41.93
C SER A 253 40.36 -23.21 42.15
N ASN A 254 40.20 -23.66 43.39
CA ASN A 254 39.32 -24.78 43.74
C ASN A 254 37.83 -24.48 43.51
N THR A 255 37.44 -23.21 43.42
CA THR A 255 36.03 -22.76 43.33
C THR A 255 35.76 -21.90 42.09
N LYS A 256 36.76 -21.74 41.21
CA LYS A 256 36.67 -20.83 40.06
C LYS A 256 37.46 -21.36 38.88
N ILE A 257 36.84 -21.31 37.71
CA ILE A 257 37.45 -21.62 36.42
C ILE A 257 37.27 -20.43 35.46
N GLN A 258 38.19 -20.35 34.50
CA GLN A 258 38.05 -19.52 33.32
C GLN A 258 37.58 -20.42 32.16
N ILE A 259 36.58 -19.95 31.43
CA ILE A 259 36.03 -20.63 30.26
C ILE A 259 36.34 -19.76 29.04
N THR A 260 36.99 -20.35 28.05
CA THR A 260 37.22 -19.73 26.75
C THR A 260 36.35 -20.41 25.71
N VAL A 261 35.58 -19.61 24.99
CA VAL A 261 34.66 -20.05 23.94
C VAL A 261 35.13 -19.47 22.61
N THR A 262 35.48 -20.36 21.68
CA THR A 262 36.03 -19.98 20.36
C THR A 262 35.12 -20.50 19.25
N GLY A 263 34.56 -19.62 18.43
CA GLY A 263 33.61 -19.99 17.39
C GLY A 263 33.21 -18.81 16.49
N PRO A 264 32.20 -18.96 15.61
CA PRO A 264 31.36 -20.15 15.45
C PRO A 264 32.00 -21.29 14.64
N ILE A 265 31.69 -22.55 14.98
CA ILE A 265 32.03 -23.75 14.18
C ILE A 265 30.81 -24.36 13.46
N LEU A 266 29.62 -23.87 13.79
CA LEU A 266 28.35 -24.22 13.13
C LEU A 266 27.66 -22.91 12.74
N PHE A 267 27.19 -22.82 11.51
CA PHE A 267 26.66 -21.57 10.94
C PHE A 267 25.15 -21.65 10.72
N PRO A 268 24.43 -20.53 10.88
CA PRO A 268 23.02 -20.44 10.48
C PRO A 268 22.86 -20.77 8.99
N SER A 269 21.72 -21.38 8.64
CA SER A 269 21.35 -21.60 7.24
C SER A 269 21.03 -20.28 6.51
N GLU A 270 20.93 -20.28 5.17
CA GLU A 270 20.80 -19.06 4.35
C GLU A 270 19.64 -18.12 4.74
N ASN A 271 18.53 -18.68 5.23
CA ASN A 271 17.35 -17.92 5.66
C ASN A 271 17.21 -17.82 7.18
N GLU A 272 18.21 -18.29 7.91
CA GLU A 272 18.24 -18.29 9.36
C GLU A 272 19.22 -17.21 9.82
N LYS A 273 18.70 -16.22 10.55
CA LYS A 273 19.47 -15.08 11.06
C LYS A 273 20.46 -15.49 12.16
N TYR A 274 20.07 -16.47 12.98
CA TYR A 274 20.86 -16.90 14.11
C TYR A 274 20.60 -18.36 14.48
N LEU A 275 21.57 -18.97 15.16
CA LEU A 275 21.40 -20.21 15.90
C LEU A 275 21.47 -19.91 17.39
N ILE A 276 20.54 -20.46 18.17
CA ILE A 276 20.59 -20.37 19.64
C ILE A 276 20.69 -21.78 20.20
N LYS A 277 21.70 -22.02 21.04
CA LYS A 277 21.84 -23.26 21.80
C LYS A 277 22.11 -22.99 23.28
N LYS A 278 21.70 -23.95 24.11
CA LYS A 278 21.92 -23.93 25.56
C LYS A 278 23.29 -24.54 25.87
N LEU A 279 24.16 -23.74 26.45
CA LEU A 279 25.41 -24.18 27.07
C LEU A 279 25.15 -24.41 28.55
N VAL A 280 25.41 -25.63 29.04
CA VAL A 280 25.26 -26.00 30.44
C VAL A 280 26.63 -26.20 31.05
N ILE A 281 26.94 -25.40 32.07
CA ILE A 281 28.12 -25.57 32.90
C ILE A 281 27.70 -26.38 34.11
N LYS A 282 28.31 -27.55 34.26
CA LYS A 282 28.09 -28.47 35.37
C LYS A 282 29.27 -28.43 36.31
N THR A 283 28.99 -28.50 37.60
CA THR A 283 30.03 -28.57 38.62
C THR A 283 29.61 -29.43 39.80
N TRP A 284 30.55 -30.20 40.34
CA TRP A 284 30.29 -31.13 41.43
C TRP A 284 31.53 -31.38 42.28
N GLN A 285 31.29 -31.84 43.51
CA GLN A 285 32.29 -32.41 44.39
C GLN A 285 32.01 -33.92 44.54
N LYS A 286 33.08 -34.74 44.60
CA LYS A 286 32.99 -36.19 44.83
C LYS A 286 31.95 -36.88 43.91
N GLU A 287 30.97 -37.60 44.48
CA GLU A 287 29.91 -38.33 43.77
C GLU A 287 28.52 -37.67 43.93
N GLU A 288 28.50 -36.35 44.08
CA GLU A 288 27.26 -35.58 44.25
C GLU A 288 26.54 -35.31 42.91
N LYS A 289 25.24 -34.98 42.98
CA LYS A 289 24.55 -34.43 41.81
C LYS A 289 25.17 -33.08 41.43
N PRO A 290 25.41 -32.81 40.14
CA PRO A 290 26.03 -31.57 39.72
C PRO A 290 25.09 -30.37 39.89
N LEU A 291 25.66 -29.25 40.29
CA LEU A 291 25.05 -27.93 40.14
C LEU A 291 25.17 -27.51 38.68
N GLU A 292 24.15 -26.81 38.16
CA GLU A 292 24.11 -26.41 36.76
C GLU A 292 23.90 -24.90 36.60
N ARG A 293 24.67 -24.28 35.70
CA ARG A 293 24.43 -22.93 35.19
C ARG A 293 24.13 -23.00 33.70
N HIS A 294 23.03 -22.41 33.28
CA HIS A 294 22.60 -22.44 31.88
C HIS A 294 22.85 -21.07 31.24
N LEU A 295 23.56 -21.07 30.11
CA LEU A 295 23.84 -19.89 29.29
C LEU A 295 23.26 -20.11 27.89
N LYS A 296 22.96 -19.01 27.20
CA LYS A 296 22.59 -19.03 25.78
C LYS A 296 23.81 -18.69 24.93
N VAL A 297 24.11 -19.53 23.96
CA VAL A 297 25.09 -19.22 22.91
C VAL A 297 24.32 -18.90 21.65
N ILE A 298 24.57 -17.70 21.12
CA ILE A 298 23.90 -17.15 19.95
C ILE A 298 24.95 -16.97 18.86
N VAL A 299 24.79 -17.66 17.74
CA VAL A 299 25.59 -17.41 16.53
C VAL A 299 24.74 -16.56 15.60
N SER A 300 25.18 -15.35 15.29
CA SER A 300 24.44 -14.38 14.48
C SER A 300 25.17 -14.12 13.16
N LYS A 301 24.41 -13.96 12.07
CA LYS A 301 24.96 -13.74 10.73
C LYS A 301 24.52 -12.37 10.18
N GLU A 302 25.42 -11.71 9.43
CA GLU A 302 25.09 -10.54 8.63
C GLU A 302 24.13 -10.86 7.47
N GLY A 303 23.32 -9.88 7.11
CA GLY A 303 22.53 -9.93 5.89
C GLY A 303 21.20 -9.22 5.98
N LEU A 304 20.49 -9.24 4.86
CA LEU A 304 19.10 -8.79 4.75
C LEU A 304 18.16 -9.98 4.99
N PHE A 305 17.17 -9.83 5.87
CA PHE A 305 16.21 -10.87 6.20
C PHE A 305 14.77 -10.35 6.14
N VAL A 306 13.84 -11.24 5.76
CA VAL A 306 12.40 -11.00 5.87
C VAL A 306 11.97 -11.46 7.26
N GLU A 307 11.61 -10.51 8.11
CA GLU A 307 11.24 -10.75 9.51
C GLU A 307 9.77 -11.18 9.61
N SER A 308 8.90 -10.54 8.83
CA SER A 308 7.48 -10.87 8.80
C SER A 308 6.83 -10.50 7.46
N GLY A 309 5.58 -10.97 7.25
CA GLY A 309 4.82 -10.70 6.04
C GLY A 309 5.05 -11.67 4.88
N ALA A 310 5.96 -12.64 4.98
CA ALA A 310 6.13 -13.70 4.01
C ALA A 310 6.18 -15.09 4.66
N THR A 311 6.00 -16.14 3.87
CA THR A 311 6.27 -17.51 4.32
C THR A 311 7.78 -17.73 4.55
N LYS A 312 8.17 -18.83 5.19
CA LYS A 312 9.60 -19.20 5.41
C LYS A 312 10.44 -19.28 4.13
N ASN A 313 9.80 -19.43 2.98
CA ASN A 313 10.44 -19.45 1.66
C ASN A 313 10.27 -18.10 0.93
N ASN A 314 10.11 -17.00 1.68
CA ASN A 314 9.93 -15.64 1.18
C ASN A 314 8.83 -15.51 0.12
N THR A 315 7.75 -16.30 0.25
CA THR A 315 6.64 -16.29 -0.69
C THR A 315 5.43 -15.59 -0.12
N ILE A 316 4.82 -14.70 -0.91
CA ILE A 316 3.59 -13.98 -0.63
C ILE A 316 2.53 -14.45 -1.62
N LYS A 317 1.36 -14.86 -1.14
CA LYS A 317 0.28 -15.40 -1.98
C LYS A 317 -0.92 -14.47 -1.97
N PHE A 318 -1.40 -14.08 -3.15
CA PHE A 318 -2.62 -13.28 -3.27
C PHE A 318 -3.33 -13.50 -4.61
N THR A 319 -4.61 -13.11 -4.66
CA THR A 319 -5.43 -13.13 -5.88
C THR A 319 -5.44 -11.73 -6.49
N ALA A 320 -5.16 -11.62 -7.79
CA ALA A 320 -5.04 -10.37 -8.53
C ALA A 320 -6.38 -9.70 -8.85
N LYS A 321 -7.18 -9.41 -7.83
CA LYS A 321 -8.47 -8.70 -7.93
C LYS A 321 -8.37 -7.17 -7.96
N GLY A 322 -7.15 -6.63 -7.87
CA GLY A 322 -6.84 -5.20 -7.77
C GLY A 322 -6.82 -4.70 -6.32
N GLU A 323 -6.21 -3.52 -6.11
CA GLU A 323 -6.12 -2.83 -4.82
C GLU A 323 -5.61 -3.71 -3.66
N TYR A 324 -4.68 -4.62 -3.95
CA TYR A 324 -4.09 -5.46 -2.92
C TYR A 324 -3.00 -4.70 -2.17
N VAL A 325 -3.05 -4.74 -0.85
CA VAL A 325 -2.10 -4.10 0.06
C VAL A 325 -1.62 -5.15 1.05
N HIS A 326 -0.31 -5.22 1.28
CA HIS A 326 0.29 -6.22 2.17
C HIS A 326 1.53 -5.67 2.86
N GLU A 327 1.69 -5.97 4.15
CA GLU A 327 2.80 -5.49 4.96
C GLU A 327 3.94 -6.51 4.98
N LEU A 328 5.17 -6.02 4.85
CA LEU A 328 6.41 -6.78 4.97
C LEU A 328 7.33 -6.09 5.96
N GLU A 329 8.04 -6.86 6.77
CA GLU A 329 9.03 -6.33 7.70
C GLU A 329 10.40 -6.91 7.35
N PHE A 330 11.40 -6.03 7.28
CA PHE A 330 12.78 -6.39 6.94
C PHE A 330 13.73 -6.03 8.08
N GLY A 331 14.74 -6.87 8.28
CA GLY A 331 15.87 -6.63 9.18
C GLY A 331 17.18 -6.66 8.39
N LEU A 332 18.05 -5.68 8.64
CA LEU A 332 19.38 -5.58 8.03
C LEU A 332 20.41 -5.63 9.15
N TYR A 333 21.15 -6.72 9.19
CA TYR A 333 22.11 -6.99 10.23
C TYR A 333 23.51 -6.92 9.65
N VAL A 334 24.37 -6.14 10.28
CA VAL A 334 25.70 -5.81 9.79
C VAL A 334 26.67 -5.95 10.95
N TYR A 335 27.84 -6.50 10.68
CA TYR A 335 28.94 -6.65 11.60
C TYR A 335 29.57 -5.29 11.83
N ASP A 336 29.70 -4.93 13.09
CA ASP A 336 30.40 -3.75 13.55
C ASP A 336 31.73 -4.18 14.17
N GLU A 337 32.83 -3.87 13.48
CA GLU A 337 34.19 -4.14 13.93
C GLU A 337 34.50 -3.47 15.27
N ALA A 338 33.89 -2.31 15.56
CA ALA A 338 34.17 -1.57 16.80
C ALA A 338 33.62 -2.28 18.04
N THR A 339 32.45 -2.92 17.91
CA THR A 339 31.82 -3.66 19.01
C THR A 339 32.06 -5.17 18.93
N ASN A 340 32.61 -5.66 17.83
CA ASN A 340 32.72 -7.08 17.49
C ASN A 340 31.38 -7.81 17.63
N ASP A 341 30.30 -7.22 17.12
CA ASP A 341 28.95 -7.76 17.21
C ASP A 341 28.11 -7.42 15.97
N ILE A 342 26.98 -8.08 15.84
CA ILE A 342 26.02 -7.83 14.77
C ILE A 342 25.01 -6.77 15.21
N VAL A 343 25.04 -5.62 14.54
CA VAL A 343 24.15 -4.47 14.79
C VAL A 343 23.15 -4.28 13.65
N VAL A 344 22.11 -3.47 13.90
CA VAL A 344 21.12 -3.15 12.87
C VAL A 344 21.49 -1.87 12.14
N ASP A 345 21.60 -1.94 10.81
CA ASP A 345 21.74 -0.74 9.97
C ASP A 345 20.37 -0.17 9.59
N LYS A 346 19.96 0.88 10.33
CA LYS A 346 18.70 1.59 10.09
C LYS A 346 18.69 2.31 8.74
N LEU A 347 19.80 2.93 8.32
CA LEU A 347 19.83 3.79 7.14
C LEU A 347 19.76 2.95 5.86
N GLY A 348 20.49 1.83 5.80
CA GLY A 348 20.35 0.85 4.74
C GLY A 348 18.92 0.28 4.68
N LEU A 349 18.30 0.01 5.83
CA LEU A 349 16.92 -0.50 5.91
C LEU A 349 15.84 0.41 5.33
N GLN A 350 16.05 1.72 5.29
CA GLN A 350 15.11 2.66 4.66
C GLN A 350 15.20 2.63 3.13
N ASN A 351 16.33 2.21 2.59
CA ASN A 351 16.70 2.35 1.19
C ASN A 351 16.83 1.00 0.51
N LEU A 352 15.74 0.23 0.48
CA LEU A 352 15.68 -1.02 -0.28
C LEU A 352 15.20 -0.79 -1.72
N ASP A 353 15.91 -1.36 -2.69
CA ASP A 353 15.49 -1.49 -4.08
C ASP A 353 14.62 -2.74 -4.27
N PHE A 354 13.67 -2.66 -5.19
CA PHE A 354 12.72 -3.74 -5.48
C PHE A 354 12.65 -3.98 -6.99
N GLU A 355 13.39 -4.98 -7.47
CA GLU A 355 13.58 -5.23 -8.91
C GLU A 355 13.02 -6.60 -9.32
N LEU A 356 12.22 -6.62 -10.40
CA LEU A 356 11.80 -7.88 -11.03
C LEU A 356 12.98 -8.52 -11.77
N ILE A 357 13.34 -9.75 -11.41
CA ILE A 357 14.46 -10.49 -12.04
C ILE A 357 14.02 -11.50 -13.11
N ASP A 358 12.73 -11.79 -13.21
CA ASP A 358 12.21 -12.74 -14.21
C ASP A 358 12.54 -12.30 -15.64
N LYS A 359 13.12 -13.21 -16.42
CA LYS A 359 13.46 -12.98 -17.83
C LYS A 359 12.33 -13.36 -18.78
N ASP A 360 11.42 -14.23 -18.34
CA ASP A 360 10.29 -14.73 -19.12
C ASP A 360 9.34 -13.59 -19.54
N LEU A 361 8.98 -13.57 -20.82
CA LEU A 361 8.18 -12.48 -21.40
C LEU A 361 6.76 -12.47 -20.84
N LYS A 362 6.18 -13.64 -20.53
CA LYS A 362 4.84 -13.75 -19.93
C LYS A 362 4.85 -13.16 -18.52
N LEU A 363 5.83 -13.50 -17.69
CA LEU A 363 5.99 -12.96 -16.33
C LEU A 363 6.27 -11.44 -16.33
N LYS A 364 7.12 -10.95 -17.23
CA LYS A 364 7.33 -9.50 -17.43
C LYS A 364 6.05 -8.76 -17.79
N ASN A 365 5.23 -9.35 -18.66
CA ASN A 365 3.94 -8.77 -19.03
C ASN A 365 2.99 -8.74 -17.84
N ILE A 366 2.90 -9.82 -17.06
CA ILE A 366 2.09 -9.90 -15.83
C ILE A 366 2.52 -8.78 -14.87
N ASN A 367 3.82 -8.63 -14.61
CA ASN A 367 4.34 -7.54 -13.79
C ASN A 367 3.92 -6.16 -14.33
N SER A 368 4.09 -5.92 -15.64
CA SER A 368 3.75 -4.63 -16.26
C SER A 368 2.27 -4.24 -16.11
N VAL A 369 1.39 -5.24 -16.02
CA VAL A 369 -0.05 -5.06 -15.77
C VAL A 369 -0.30 -4.79 -14.30
N LEU A 370 0.19 -5.66 -13.41
CA LEU A 370 -0.05 -5.57 -11.97
C LEU A 370 0.54 -4.29 -11.36
N LYS A 371 1.70 -3.86 -11.86
CA LYS A 371 2.52 -2.74 -11.34
C LYS A 371 2.72 -2.78 -9.83
N PRO A 372 3.27 -3.87 -9.26
CA PRO A 372 3.56 -3.95 -7.84
C PRO A 372 4.55 -2.85 -7.44
N LYS A 373 4.34 -2.28 -6.26
CA LYS A 373 5.23 -1.27 -5.65
C LYS A 373 5.50 -1.65 -4.20
N LEU A 374 6.72 -1.43 -3.75
CA LEU A 374 7.12 -1.65 -2.37
C LEU A 374 7.64 -0.32 -1.82
N ASN A 375 6.96 0.23 -0.81
CA ASN A 375 7.28 1.54 -0.24
C ASN A 375 7.60 1.41 1.24
N PHE A 376 8.64 2.12 1.71
CA PHE A 376 8.94 2.22 3.13
C PHE A 376 7.83 2.99 3.85
N ASP A 377 7.40 2.51 5.01
CA ASP A 377 6.41 3.16 5.89
C ASP A 377 7.08 3.70 7.15
N ASN A 378 7.54 2.82 8.04
CA ASN A 378 8.14 3.18 9.32
C ASN A 378 9.06 2.08 9.87
N TYR A 379 9.66 2.33 11.03
CA TYR A 379 10.33 1.29 11.81
C TYR A 379 9.40 0.73 12.87
N VAL A 380 9.57 -0.56 13.15
CA VAL A 380 8.76 -1.33 14.09
C VAL A 380 9.63 -2.09 15.09
N THR A 381 9.09 -2.21 16.31
CA THR A 381 9.70 -2.87 17.49
C THR A 381 10.88 -2.13 18.15
N THR A 382 11.39 -2.69 19.26
CA THR A 382 12.55 -2.19 19.99
C THR A 382 13.87 -2.48 19.28
N ILE A 383 13.96 -3.59 18.53
CA ILE A 383 15.05 -3.87 17.59
C ILE A 383 14.56 -3.44 16.21
N PRO A 384 15.07 -2.32 15.66
CA PRO A 384 14.45 -1.63 14.54
C PRO A 384 14.34 -2.52 13.30
N HIS A 385 13.12 -2.95 12.95
CA HIS A 385 12.80 -3.54 11.65
C HIS A 385 12.14 -2.47 10.78
N ALA A 386 12.36 -2.50 9.46
CA ALA A 386 11.69 -1.59 8.54
C ALA A 386 10.42 -2.24 7.99
N ARG A 387 9.28 -1.58 8.19
CA ARG A 387 8.01 -1.94 7.57
C ARG A 387 7.93 -1.35 6.17
N TYR A 388 7.60 -2.20 5.22
CA TYR A 388 7.31 -1.86 3.84
C TYR A 388 5.89 -2.28 3.46
N ILE A 389 5.23 -1.44 2.67
CA ILE A 389 3.89 -1.69 2.13
C ILE A 389 4.01 -2.10 0.67
N LEU A 390 3.62 -3.34 0.37
CA LEU A 390 3.46 -3.87 -0.97
C LEU A 390 2.07 -3.50 -1.49
N GLU A 391 2.01 -2.70 -2.54
CA GLU A 391 0.78 -2.31 -3.22
C GLU A 391 0.71 -2.91 -4.62
N VAL A 392 -0.43 -3.53 -4.96
CA VAL A 392 -0.72 -4.06 -6.29
C VAL A 392 -2.06 -3.47 -6.77
N PRO A 393 -2.02 -2.34 -7.51
CA PRO A 393 -3.23 -1.57 -7.81
C PRO A 393 -4.14 -2.24 -8.85
N ASN A 394 -3.57 -2.98 -9.79
CA ASN A 394 -4.31 -3.47 -10.96
C ASN A 394 -4.76 -4.93 -10.82
N LYS A 395 -5.85 -5.27 -11.53
CA LYS A 395 -6.35 -6.64 -11.64
C LYS A 395 -5.60 -7.40 -12.73
N PHE A 396 -5.50 -8.72 -12.60
CA PHE A 396 -5.01 -9.61 -13.66
C PHE A 396 -6.01 -10.76 -13.87
N PRO A 397 -6.80 -10.73 -14.96
CA PRO A 397 -7.88 -11.67 -15.15
C PRO A 397 -7.42 -13.05 -15.65
N GLY A 398 -8.10 -14.13 -15.24
CA GLY A 398 -7.84 -15.49 -15.72
C GLY A 398 -8.61 -16.60 -14.99
N PHE A 399 -8.14 -17.85 -15.13
CA PHE A 399 -8.87 -19.09 -14.79
C PHE A 399 -8.67 -19.62 -13.36
N GLY A 400 -7.97 -18.87 -12.53
CA GLY A 400 -7.45 -19.29 -11.24
C GLY A 400 -6.03 -19.86 -11.29
N ASP A 401 -5.29 -19.63 -12.39
CA ASP A 401 -3.90 -20.09 -12.56
C ASP A 401 -2.95 -19.32 -11.64
N TYR A 402 -1.87 -20.01 -11.25
CA TYR A 402 -0.82 -19.43 -10.41
C TYR A 402 0.42 -19.03 -11.21
N TYR A 403 0.92 -17.85 -10.90
CA TYR A 403 2.15 -17.28 -11.45
C TYR A 403 3.09 -16.87 -10.33
N ASN A 404 4.38 -17.15 -10.49
CA ASN A 404 5.40 -16.76 -9.53
C ASN A 404 6.22 -15.63 -10.15
N LEU A 405 6.14 -14.42 -9.59
CA LEU A 405 7.06 -13.33 -9.92
C LEU A 405 8.14 -13.26 -8.84
N HIS A 406 9.40 -13.27 -9.27
CA HIS A 406 10.57 -13.20 -8.41
C HIS A 406 11.11 -11.76 -8.41
N TYR A 407 11.14 -11.18 -7.22
CA TYR A 407 11.70 -9.86 -6.98
C TYR A 407 12.95 -9.97 -6.16
N ARG A 408 14.01 -9.34 -6.63
CA ARG A 408 15.23 -9.14 -5.86
C ARG A 408 15.11 -7.84 -5.08
N ILE A 409 15.32 -7.95 -3.79
CA ILE A 409 15.40 -6.86 -2.83
C ILE A 409 16.85 -6.66 -2.46
N LYS A 410 17.35 -5.43 -2.59
CA LYS A 410 18.75 -5.09 -2.36
C LYS A 410 18.84 -3.80 -1.58
N VAL A 411 19.86 -3.67 -0.73
CA VAL A 411 20.14 -2.41 -0.03
C VAL A 411 20.84 -1.45 -1.00
N LEU A 412 20.29 -0.25 -1.19
CA LEU A 412 20.86 0.82 -2.03
C LEU A 412 21.91 1.62 -1.26
N ASP A 413 22.97 0.93 -0.84
CA ASP A 413 24.17 1.56 -0.29
C ASP A 413 25.41 0.97 -0.98
N ALA A 414 26.35 1.84 -1.33
CA ALA A 414 27.61 1.44 -1.95
C ALA A 414 28.39 0.45 -1.07
N LYS A 415 28.21 0.49 0.27
CA LYS A 415 28.82 -0.46 1.21
C LYS A 415 28.42 -1.92 0.93
N TYR A 416 27.24 -2.16 0.36
CA TYR A 416 26.67 -3.50 0.19
C TYR A 416 26.62 -3.98 -1.26
N ASN A 417 26.97 -3.12 -2.22
CA ASN A 417 26.70 -3.29 -3.66
C ASN A 417 27.32 -4.54 -4.32
N GLU A 418 28.20 -5.27 -3.63
CA GLU A 418 28.88 -6.46 -4.16
C GLU A 418 28.59 -7.75 -3.38
N SER A 419 27.83 -7.69 -2.27
CA SER A 419 27.58 -8.88 -1.43
C SER A 419 26.15 -9.40 -1.57
N LEU A 420 26.05 -10.68 -1.93
CA LEU A 420 24.78 -11.42 -2.07
C LEU A 420 24.04 -11.58 -0.73
N GLU A 421 24.73 -11.40 0.40
CA GLU A 421 24.14 -11.58 1.74
C GLU A 421 23.17 -10.45 2.12
N PHE A 422 23.29 -9.30 1.44
CA PHE A 422 22.39 -8.16 1.57
C PHE A 422 21.35 -8.10 0.45
N GLU A 423 21.20 -9.19 -0.31
CA GLU A 423 20.13 -9.39 -1.28
C GLU A 423 19.15 -10.47 -0.80
N LYS A 424 17.85 -10.28 -1.05
CA LYS A 424 16.84 -11.33 -0.85
C LYS A 424 15.88 -11.43 -2.02
N ILE A 425 15.52 -12.66 -2.38
CA ILE A 425 14.50 -12.93 -3.38
C ILE A 425 13.17 -13.18 -2.67
N ILE A 426 12.18 -12.35 -3.00
CA ILE A 426 10.78 -12.55 -2.62
C ILE A 426 10.01 -13.06 -3.83
N THR A 427 9.15 -14.05 -3.61
CA THR A 427 8.26 -14.60 -4.64
C THR A 427 6.83 -14.12 -4.41
N LEU A 428 6.29 -13.35 -5.36
CA LEU A 428 4.87 -13.05 -5.42
C LEU A 428 4.15 -14.18 -6.18
N LYS A 429 3.50 -15.07 -5.43
CA LYS A 429 2.63 -16.12 -5.96
C LYS A 429 1.23 -15.57 -6.21
N ILE A 430 1.00 -15.14 -7.44
CA ILE A 430 -0.22 -14.49 -7.89
C ILE A 430 -1.18 -15.53 -8.44
N GLN A 431 -2.41 -15.52 -7.95
CA GLN A 431 -3.54 -16.18 -8.62
C GLN A 431 -4.23 -15.16 -9.53
N ASP A 432 -4.41 -15.48 -10.80
CA ASP A 432 -5.28 -14.67 -11.65
C ASP A 432 -6.75 -14.77 -11.19
N TYR A 433 -7.60 -13.83 -11.63
CA TYR A 433 -8.92 -13.63 -11.05
C TYR A 433 -10.03 -13.58 -12.11
N GLY A 434 -11.17 -14.22 -11.84
CA GLY A 434 -12.45 -13.77 -12.39
C GLY A 434 -13.05 -14.56 -13.56
N ILE A 435 -12.49 -15.69 -13.99
CA ILE A 435 -13.09 -16.55 -15.03
C ILE A 435 -13.13 -18.03 -14.57
N GLY A 436 -14.29 -18.69 -14.70
CA GLY A 436 -14.42 -20.14 -14.51
C GLY A 436 -15.02 -20.59 -13.16
N GLU A 437 -15.30 -21.89 -13.07
CA GLU A 437 -16.06 -22.53 -11.97
C GLU A 437 -15.35 -22.45 -10.60
N ALA A 438 -14.04 -22.17 -10.59
CA ALA A 438 -13.27 -21.92 -9.38
C ALA A 438 -13.68 -20.63 -8.64
N PHE A 439 -14.44 -19.74 -9.29
CA PHE A 439 -14.91 -18.47 -8.71
C PHE A 439 -16.44 -18.47 -8.54
N PRO A 440 -16.96 -18.51 -7.29
CA PRO A 440 -18.41 -18.56 -7.03
C PRO A 440 -19.21 -17.41 -7.66
N ASP A 441 -18.65 -16.20 -7.69
CA ASP A 441 -19.30 -15.03 -8.28
C ASP A 441 -19.41 -15.12 -9.80
N TRP A 442 -18.43 -15.75 -10.47
CA TRP A 442 -18.48 -16.02 -11.89
C TRP A 442 -19.54 -17.08 -12.19
N GLN A 443 -19.57 -18.17 -11.40
CA GLN A 443 -20.56 -19.23 -11.54
C GLN A 443 -21.98 -18.67 -11.38
N LYS A 444 -22.19 -17.83 -10.36
CA LYS A 444 -23.46 -17.12 -10.16
C LYS A 444 -23.83 -16.23 -11.34
N ALA A 445 -22.89 -15.44 -11.87
CA ALA A 445 -23.15 -14.58 -13.02
C ALA A 445 -23.49 -15.38 -14.30
N TYR A 446 -22.85 -16.53 -14.48
CA TYR A 446 -23.14 -17.49 -15.54
C TYR A 446 -24.53 -18.12 -15.39
N ASP A 447 -24.88 -18.60 -14.19
CA ASP A 447 -26.19 -19.18 -13.89
C ASP A 447 -27.30 -18.14 -14.08
N GLU A 448 -27.06 -16.89 -13.69
CA GLU A 448 -27.98 -15.77 -13.93
C GLU A 448 -28.18 -15.48 -15.43
N CYS A 449 -27.14 -15.59 -16.27
CA CYS A 449 -27.26 -15.52 -17.73
C CYS A 449 -28.13 -16.66 -18.26
N LYS A 450 -27.85 -17.90 -17.83
CA LYS A 450 -28.58 -19.10 -18.25
C LYS A 450 -30.05 -19.03 -17.86
N TYR A 451 -30.34 -18.66 -16.61
CA TYR A 451 -31.68 -18.39 -16.11
C TYR A 451 -32.39 -17.32 -16.93
N THR A 452 -31.72 -16.20 -17.23
CA THR A 452 -32.33 -15.11 -18.01
C THR A 452 -32.71 -15.58 -19.42
N ILE A 453 -31.89 -16.41 -20.07
CA ILE A 453 -32.20 -16.98 -21.39
C ILE A 453 -33.39 -17.93 -21.30
N LEU A 454 -33.38 -18.86 -20.35
CA LEU A 454 -34.40 -19.90 -20.23
C LEU A 454 -35.78 -19.34 -19.88
N GLU A 455 -35.83 -18.34 -18.99
CA GLU A 455 -37.09 -17.81 -18.48
C GLU A 455 -37.67 -16.70 -19.36
N TYR A 456 -36.84 -15.77 -19.87
CA TYR A 456 -37.34 -14.55 -20.50
C TYR A 456 -37.24 -14.56 -22.04
N VAL A 457 -36.48 -15.45 -22.66
CA VAL A 457 -36.47 -15.59 -24.12
C VAL A 457 -37.52 -16.64 -24.52
N PRO A 458 -38.48 -16.33 -25.41
CA PRO A 458 -39.48 -17.32 -25.83
C PRO A 458 -38.84 -18.56 -26.43
N ASN A 459 -39.34 -19.74 -26.07
CA ASN A 459 -38.86 -21.02 -26.58
C ASN A 459 -38.93 -21.07 -28.11
N SER A 460 -37.75 -21.00 -28.75
CA SER A 460 -37.55 -20.81 -30.18
C SER A 460 -36.09 -21.12 -30.54
N ASP A 461 -35.78 -21.29 -31.82
CA ASP A 461 -34.40 -21.48 -32.32
C ASP A 461 -33.42 -20.43 -31.79
N LYS A 462 -33.90 -19.22 -31.47
CA LYS A 462 -33.11 -18.12 -30.93
C LYS A 462 -32.73 -18.31 -29.46
N GLN A 463 -33.58 -18.97 -28.67
CA GLN A 463 -33.25 -19.34 -27.30
C GLN A 463 -32.11 -20.37 -27.30
N HIS A 464 -32.18 -21.38 -28.19
CA HIS A 464 -31.12 -22.37 -28.38
C HIS A 464 -29.81 -21.75 -28.87
N GLN A 465 -29.87 -20.77 -29.78
CA GLN A 465 -28.67 -20.04 -30.23
C GLN A 465 -28.00 -19.24 -29.11
N LEU A 466 -28.77 -18.55 -28.26
CA LEU A 466 -28.22 -17.79 -27.13
C LEU A 466 -27.63 -18.71 -26.06
N LEU A 467 -28.24 -19.87 -25.80
CA LEU A 467 -27.67 -20.90 -24.93
C LEU A 467 -26.36 -21.44 -25.51
N ASN A 468 -26.34 -21.77 -26.81
CA ASN A 468 -25.13 -22.27 -27.46
C ASN A 468 -24.02 -21.21 -27.46
N MET A 469 -24.34 -19.93 -27.67
CA MET A 469 -23.38 -18.84 -27.55
C MET A 469 -22.85 -18.69 -26.12
N LEU A 470 -23.73 -18.74 -25.11
CA LEU A 470 -23.30 -18.69 -23.71
C LEU A 470 -22.38 -19.87 -23.39
N GLU A 471 -22.73 -21.09 -23.78
CA GLU A 471 -21.93 -22.29 -23.52
C GLU A 471 -20.61 -22.29 -24.29
N LYS A 472 -20.59 -21.83 -25.55
CA LYS A 472 -19.38 -21.75 -26.40
C LYS A 472 -18.41 -20.66 -25.93
N HIS A 473 -18.92 -19.55 -25.41
CA HIS A 473 -18.12 -18.37 -25.08
C HIS A 473 -18.01 -18.08 -23.58
N LYS A 474 -18.58 -18.92 -22.69
CA LYS A 474 -18.57 -18.66 -21.23
C LYS A 474 -17.19 -18.36 -20.69
N PHE A 475 -16.19 -19.16 -21.07
CA PHE A 475 -14.80 -19.01 -20.62
C PHE A 475 -14.06 -17.81 -21.21
N GLN A 476 -14.71 -17.01 -22.07
CA GLN A 476 -14.17 -15.79 -22.66
C GLN A 476 -14.72 -14.52 -21.98
N PHE A 477 -15.65 -14.68 -21.03
CA PHE A 477 -16.26 -13.61 -20.24
C PHE A 477 -15.79 -13.68 -18.79
N ASP A 478 -15.30 -12.57 -18.26
CA ASP A 478 -15.19 -12.36 -16.81
C ASP A 478 -16.56 -12.02 -16.21
N ILE A 479 -16.64 -11.80 -14.89
CA ILE A 479 -17.89 -11.46 -14.19
C ILE A 479 -18.56 -10.22 -14.83
N GLU A 480 -17.78 -9.19 -15.17
CA GLU A 480 -18.30 -7.97 -15.83
C GLU A 480 -18.84 -8.28 -17.24
N GLY A 481 -18.13 -9.11 -18.00
CA GLY A 481 -18.55 -9.64 -19.30
C GLY A 481 -19.84 -10.44 -19.21
N MET A 482 -19.99 -11.30 -18.20
CA MET A 482 -21.22 -12.06 -17.94
C MET A 482 -22.40 -11.13 -17.61
N VAL A 483 -22.18 -10.11 -16.77
CA VAL A 483 -23.22 -9.12 -16.46
C VAL A 483 -23.64 -8.32 -17.71
N ALA A 484 -22.69 -7.96 -18.57
CA ALA A 484 -22.98 -7.30 -19.85
C ALA A 484 -23.75 -8.22 -20.81
N PHE A 485 -23.34 -9.49 -20.93
CA PHE A 485 -24.03 -10.51 -21.72
C PHE A 485 -25.47 -10.70 -21.25
N ARG A 486 -25.71 -10.77 -19.93
CA ARG A 486 -27.06 -10.82 -19.35
C ARG A 486 -27.92 -9.63 -19.72
N LYS A 487 -27.37 -8.41 -19.67
CA LYS A 487 -28.08 -7.19 -20.09
C LYS A 487 -28.45 -7.22 -21.58
N MET A 488 -27.61 -7.83 -22.42
CA MET A 488 -27.92 -8.06 -23.81
C MET A 488 -29.05 -9.07 -23.99
N ILE A 489 -29.01 -10.21 -23.30
CA ILE A 489 -30.09 -11.21 -23.31
C ILE A 489 -31.43 -10.52 -22.97
N TRP A 490 -31.45 -9.67 -21.93
CA TRP A 490 -32.62 -8.89 -21.55
C TRP A 490 -33.14 -7.97 -22.66
N ARG A 491 -32.26 -7.26 -23.37
CA ARG A 491 -32.63 -6.40 -24.51
C ARG A 491 -33.20 -7.25 -25.65
N THR A 492 -32.56 -8.38 -25.96
CA THR A 492 -32.97 -9.31 -27.02
C THR A 492 -34.32 -9.95 -26.71
N ALA A 493 -34.52 -10.45 -25.48
CA ALA A 493 -35.80 -10.96 -25.00
C ALA A 493 -36.92 -9.94 -25.17
N ARG A 494 -36.70 -8.71 -24.69
CA ARG A 494 -37.65 -7.60 -24.83
C ARG A 494 -37.96 -7.31 -26.30
N ASP A 495 -36.95 -7.24 -27.14
CA ASP A 495 -37.12 -6.89 -28.55
C ASP A 495 -37.80 -8.03 -29.33
N LEU A 496 -37.58 -9.29 -28.97
CA LEU A 496 -38.32 -10.44 -29.51
C LEU A 496 -39.80 -10.43 -29.09
N MET A 497 -40.10 -10.07 -27.84
CA MET A 497 -41.48 -9.90 -27.38
C MET A 497 -42.19 -8.74 -28.11
N LEU A 498 -41.48 -7.65 -28.41
CA LEU A 498 -42.01 -6.49 -29.16
C LEU A 498 -42.15 -6.75 -30.66
N ASN A 499 -41.31 -7.61 -31.24
CA ASN A 499 -41.22 -7.88 -32.68
C ASN A 499 -42.00 -9.11 -33.15
N LYS A 500 -42.84 -9.74 -32.30
CA LYS A 500 -43.66 -10.94 -32.59
C LYS A 500 -44.62 -10.83 -33.80
N ARG A 501 -44.57 -9.77 -34.61
CA ARG A 501 -45.40 -9.58 -35.81
C ARG A 501 -44.64 -9.57 -37.15
N ASP A 502 -43.33 -9.36 -37.23
CA ASP A 502 -42.62 -9.26 -38.53
C ASP A 502 -41.35 -10.13 -38.56
N GLY A 503 -41.47 -11.36 -39.10
CA GLY A 503 -40.45 -12.42 -39.10
C GLY A 503 -39.17 -12.16 -39.90
N TYR A 504 -39.06 -11.11 -40.71
CA TYR A 504 -37.90 -10.88 -41.59
C TYR A 504 -36.89 -9.82 -41.08
N LEU A 505 -37.26 -8.97 -40.12
CA LEU A 505 -36.33 -8.03 -39.46
C LEU A 505 -35.50 -8.69 -38.33
N ALA A 506 -35.80 -9.94 -38.04
CA ALA A 506 -35.19 -10.74 -36.97
C ALA A 506 -33.75 -11.16 -37.23
N LEU A 507 -33.35 -11.35 -38.50
CA LEU A 507 -32.05 -11.94 -38.86
C LEU A 507 -30.93 -10.89 -38.89
N ALA A 508 -31.21 -9.70 -39.44
CA ALA A 508 -30.27 -8.58 -39.45
C ALA A 508 -30.03 -8.01 -38.04
N ASN A 509 -31.08 -7.88 -37.23
CA ASN A 509 -30.96 -7.47 -35.83
C ASN A 509 -30.25 -8.52 -34.96
N TRP A 510 -30.22 -9.80 -35.34
CA TRP A 510 -29.54 -10.84 -34.57
C TRP A 510 -28.02 -10.77 -34.78
N TYR A 511 -27.55 -10.62 -36.02
CA TYR A 511 -26.12 -10.39 -36.29
C TYR A 511 -25.60 -9.06 -35.72
N ASP A 512 -26.42 -8.01 -35.76
CA ASP A 512 -26.13 -6.73 -35.10
C ASP A 512 -26.22 -6.87 -33.57
N ALA A 513 -27.15 -7.68 -33.03
CA ALA A 513 -27.25 -7.92 -31.59
C ALA A 513 -26.08 -8.74 -31.05
N VAL A 514 -25.57 -9.75 -31.78
CA VAL A 514 -24.36 -10.52 -31.42
C VAL A 514 -23.12 -9.62 -31.41
N ILE A 515 -23.03 -8.66 -32.32
CA ILE A 515 -21.99 -7.62 -32.31
C ILE A 515 -22.21 -6.64 -31.15
N ASP A 516 -23.43 -6.14 -30.94
CA ASP A 516 -23.83 -5.29 -29.80
C ASP A 516 -23.72 -6.01 -28.44
N THR A 517 -23.70 -7.35 -28.43
CA THR A 517 -23.52 -8.20 -27.24
C THR A 517 -22.11 -8.09 -26.70
N LEU A 518 -21.14 -7.99 -27.59
CA LEU A 518 -19.77 -7.72 -27.24
C LEU A 518 -19.61 -6.21 -27.19
N GLU A 519 -20.27 -5.57 -26.22
CA GLU A 519 -20.27 -4.12 -26.00
C GLU A 519 -18.83 -3.56 -26.02
N TRP A 520 -17.85 -4.35 -25.58
CA TRP A 520 -16.42 -4.07 -25.67
C TRP A 520 -15.81 -4.13 -27.08
N VAL A 521 -16.25 -5.03 -27.95
CA VAL A 521 -15.84 -5.09 -29.37
C VAL A 521 -16.47 -3.97 -30.18
N VAL A 522 -17.71 -3.57 -29.86
CA VAL A 522 -18.32 -2.37 -30.44
C VAL A 522 -17.62 -1.11 -29.94
N TRP A 523 -17.36 -1.02 -28.65
CA TRP A 523 -16.61 0.09 -28.05
C TRP A 523 -15.18 0.18 -28.60
N MET A 524 -14.48 -0.94 -28.75
CA MET A 524 -13.16 -1.01 -29.37
C MET A 524 -13.22 -0.71 -30.86
N GLY A 525 -14.23 -1.20 -31.57
CA GLY A 525 -14.50 -0.84 -32.96
C GLY A 525 -14.78 0.65 -33.11
N ASP A 526 -15.47 1.27 -32.17
CA ASP A 526 -15.73 2.71 -32.13
C ASP A 526 -14.45 3.50 -31.75
N ILE A 527 -13.57 2.98 -30.89
CA ILE A 527 -12.27 3.59 -30.60
C ILE A 527 -11.30 3.45 -31.78
N ALA A 528 -11.20 2.26 -32.38
CA ALA A 528 -10.43 2.01 -33.59
C ALA A 528 -10.91 2.92 -34.71
N PHE A 529 -12.22 3.09 -34.84
CA PHE A 529 -12.85 4.02 -35.75
C PHE A 529 -12.49 5.49 -35.44
N GLN A 530 -12.58 5.93 -34.18
CA GLN A 530 -12.18 7.29 -33.77
C GLN A 530 -10.69 7.54 -33.97
N ILE A 531 -9.85 6.53 -33.75
CA ILE A 531 -8.41 6.59 -33.96
C ILE A 531 -8.12 6.67 -35.46
N VAL A 532 -8.70 5.82 -36.28
CA VAL A 532 -8.53 5.87 -37.74
C VAL A 532 -9.07 7.17 -38.29
N ILE A 533 -10.24 7.65 -37.84
CA ILE A 533 -10.72 8.98 -38.17
C ILE A 533 -9.69 10.02 -37.73
N SER A 534 -9.29 10.11 -36.47
CA SER A 534 -8.34 11.13 -35.99
C SER A 534 -6.95 11.08 -36.64
N THR A 535 -6.51 9.92 -37.10
CA THR A 535 -5.21 9.72 -37.75
C THR A 535 -5.29 9.98 -39.26
N TYR A 536 -6.46 9.77 -39.86
CA TYR A 536 -6.68 9.87 -41.31
C TYR A 536 -7.37 11.15 -41.75
N THR A 537 -8.18 11.70 -40.86
CA THR A 537 -9.14 12.74 -41.13
C THR A 537 -9.23 13.69 -39.92
N GLY A 538 -9.20 14.99 -40.14
CA GLY A 538 -10.15 15.78 -39.39
C GLY A 538 -11.31 16.18 -40.27
N ALA A 539 -12.50 15.54 -40.30
CA ALA A 539 -13.79 16.05 -40.86
C ALA A 539 -14.39 15.62 -42.27
N ALA A 540 -14.66 14.35 -42.58
CA ALA A 540 -14.86 13.72 -43.95
C ALA A 540 -14.53 12.20 -43.94
N GLY A 541 -14.44 11.59 -42.76
CA GLY A 541 -14.40 10.14 -42.62
C GLY A 541 -15.65 9.42 -43.12
N GLY A 542 -16.66 10.09 -43.68
CA GLY A 542 -18.01 9.54 -43.87
C GLY A 542 -18.14 8.34 -44.80
N PHE A 543 -17.34 8.24 -45.87
CA PHE A 543 -17.40 7.11 -46.82
C PHE A 543 -16.32 6.05 -46.58
N ALA A 544 -15.22 6.44 -45.92
CA ALA A 544 -14.13 5.57 -45.47
C ALA A 544 -14.56 4.72 -44.24
N ALA A 545 -15.39 5.33 -43.38
CA ALA A 545 -15.96 4.83 -42.14
C ALA A 545 -16.67 3.47 -42.22
N SER A 546 -17.54 3.29 -43.21
CA SER A 546 -18.35 2.08 -43.36
C SER A 546 -17.52 0.89 -43.80
N ALA A 547 -16.61 1.08 -44.76
CA ALA A 547 -15.72 0.03 -45.24
C ALA A 547 -14.71 -0.41 -44.15
N PHE A 548 -14.18 0.53 -43.36
CA PHE A 548 -13.31 0.17 -42.22
C PHE A 548 -14.08 -0.68 -41.20
N LYS A 549 -15.26 -0.21 -40.78
CA LYS A 549 -16.07 -0.89 -39.76
C LYS A 549 -16.52 -2.26 -40.27
N GLU A 550 -16.86 -2.38 -41.54
CA GLU A 550 -17.20 -3.65 -42.19
C GLU A 550 -16.00 -4.62 -42.24
N THR A 551 -14.84 -4.21 -42.76
CA THR A 551 -13.63 -5.05 -42.81
C THR A 551 -13.15 -5.45 -41.41
N PHE A 552 -13.17 -4.52 -40.45
CA PHE A 552 -12.78 -4.77 -39.07
C PHE A 552 -13.74 -5.73 -38.35
N LEU A 553 -15.06 -5.51 -38.43
CA LEU A 553 -16.05 -6.37 -37.78
C LEU A 553 -16.08 -7.76 -38.40
N THR A 554 -15.92 -7.88 -39.72
CA THR A 554 -15.80 -9.16 -40.41
C THR A 554 -14.56 -9.93 -39.94
N GLY A 555 -13.40 -9.27 -39.86
CA GLY A 555 -12.17 -9.91 -39.37
C GLY A 555 -12.25 -10.35 -37.90
N VAL A 556 -12.79 -9.51 -37.02
CA VAL A 556 -12.98 -9.85 -35.60
C VAL A 556 -14.00 -10.98 -35.42
N ARG A 557 -15.09 -10.99 -36.20
CA ARG A 557 -16.10 -12.07 -36.17
C ARG A 557 -15.48 -13.42 -36.56
N LEU A 558 -14.69 -13.48 -37.63
CA LEU A 558 -14.04 -14.72 -38.07
C LEU A 558 -13.09 -15.27 -37.00
N VAL A 559 -12.35 -14.39 -36.30
CA VAL A 559 -11.45 -14.74 -35.20
C VAL A 559 -12.20 -15.26 -33.97
N ILE A 560 -13.34 -14.64 -33.61
CA ILE A 560 -14.18 -15.09 -32.49
C ILE A 560 -14.89 -16.41 -32.80
N GLU A 561 -15.24 -16.66 -34.06
CA GLU A 561 -15.88 -17.90 -34.51
C GLU A 561 -14.92 -19.11 -34.52
N GLY A 562 -13.62 -18.89 -34.30
CA GLY A 562 -12.60 -19.93 -34.22
C GLY A 562 -11.96 -20.28 -35.56
N LYS A 563 -12.20 -19.48 -36.61
CA LYS A 563 -11.48 -19.62 -37.88
C LYS A 563 -10.06 -19.07 -37.74
N SER A 564 -9.12 -19.67 -38.45
CA SER A 564 -7.71 -19.27 -38.35
C SER A 564 -7.54 -17.85 -38.90
N ILE A 565 -6.55 -17.11 -38.40
CA ILE A 565 -6.16 -15.82 -39.03
C ILE A 565 -5.83 -16.05 -40.51
N ASP A 566 -5.32 -17.23 -40.85
CA ASP A 566 -4.99 -17.62 -42.22
C ASP A 566 -6.23 -17.67 -43.14
N ASP A 567 -7.42 -18.00 -42.64
CA ASP A 567 -8.66 -18.00 -43.45
C ASP A 567 -9.11 -16.58 -43.81
N PHE A 568 -9.02 -15.64 -42.86
CA PHE A 568 -9.27 -14.21 -43.12
C PHE A 568 -8.18 -13.58 -44.01
N VAL A 569 -6.93 -14.04 -43.90
CA VAL A 569 -5.78 -13.58 -44.67
C VAL A 569 -5.79 -14.14 -46.11
N ASN A 570 -6.25 -15.37 -46.32
CA ASN A 570 -6.31 -16.01 -47.64
C ASN A 570 -7.41 -15.39 -48.54
N GLU A 571 -8.53 -14.91 -47.99
CA GLU A 571 -9.62 -14.31 -48.78
C GLU A 571 -9.34 -12.87 -49.25
N GLU A 572 -8.41 -12.12 -48.64
CA GLU A 572 -8.13 -10.72 -49.02
C GLU A 572 -6.64 -10.39 -49.28
N ILE A 573 -5.64 -11.15 -48.77
CA ILE A 573 -4.25 -10.67 -48.66
C ILE A 573 -3.15 -11.77 -48.69
N GLU A 574 -2.62 -12.10 -49.88
CA GLU A 574 -1.43 -12.96 -50.06
C GLU A 574 -0.12 -12.40 -49.45
N SER A 575 0.01 -11.06 -49.34
CA SER A 575 1.27 -10.40 -48.99
C SER A 575 1.57 -10.26 -47.48
N LEU A 576 0.62 -10.54 -46.58
CA LEU A 576 0.85 -10.45 -45.12
C LEU A 576 1.54 -11.67 -44.52
N LYS A 577 1.51 -12.84 -45.19
CA LYS A 577 2.14 -14.07 -44.70
C LYS A 577 3.62 -13.84 -44.37
N GLN A 578 4.37 -13.14 -45.22
CA GLN A 578 5.80 -12.90 -44.99
C GLN A 578 6.09 -11.98 -43.78
N MET A 579 5.22 -11.02 -43.46
CA MET A 579 5.40 -10.12 -42.30
C MET A 579 5.08 -10.82 -40.96
N MET A 580 4.07 -11.70 -40.95
CA MET A 580 3.67 -12.48 -39.77
C MET A 580 4.75 -13.51 -39.38
N TYR A 581 5.36 -14.20 -40.37
CA TYR A 581 6.52 -15.08 -40.12
C TYR A 581 7.76 -14.31 -39.65
N GLY A 582 7.92 -13.03 -40.02
CA GLY A 582 9.00 -12.15 -39.54
C GLY A 582 8.80 -11.61 -38.11
N ALA A 583 7.55 -11.50 -37.63
CA ALA A 583 7.23 -11.09 -36.27
C ALA A 583 7.60 -12.15 -35.22
N ALA A 584 7.59 -13.44 -35.61
CA ALA A 584 8.18 -14.53 -34.81
C ALA A 584 9.72 -14.43 -34.69
N LYS A 585 10.39 -13.59 -35.50
CA LYS A 585 11.83 -13.29 -35.46
C LYS A 585 12.16 -11.83 -35.08
N GLY A 586 11.25 -11.14 -34.36
CA GLY A 586 11.59 -9.88 -33.67
C GLY A 586 11.33 -8.57 -34.44
N SER A 587 10.60 -8.60 -35.55
CA SER A 587 10.14 -7.36 -36.21
C SER A 587 8.81 -6.85 -35.63
N VAL A 588 8.73 -5.57 -35.25
CA VAL A 588 7.51 -4.96 -34.68
C VAL A 588 6.43 -4.79 -35.76
N ILE A 589 5.26 -5.40 -35.53
CA ILE A 589 4.06 -5.15 -36.33
C ILE A 589 3.55 -3.75 -35.99
N ASN A 590 3.59 -2.85 -36.98
CA ASN A 590 3.13 -1.47 -36.85
C ASN A 590 2.53 -1.00 -38.17
N THR A 591 1.83 0.13 -38.13
CA THR A 591 1.09 0.61 -39.29
C THR A 591 2.01 1.02 -40.46
N ARG A 592 3.27 1.38 -40.19
CA ARG A 592 4.25 1.73 -41.25
C ARG A 592 4.76 0.52 -42.01
N ASN A 593 5.02 -0.58 -41.33
CA ASN A 593 5.50 -1.81 -41.97
C ASN A 593 4.39 -2.39 -42.86
N ILE A 594 3.14 -2.34 -42.39
CA ILE A 594 1.96 -2.72 -43.20
C ILE A 594 1.78 -1.73 -44.38
N GLU A 595 2.05 -0.43 -44.19
CA GLU A 595 1.98 0.59 -45.24
C GLU A 595 3.06 0.43 -46.34
N LYS A 596 4.22 -0.16 -46.03
CA LYS A 596 5.25 -0.49 -47.05
C LYS A 596 4.77 -1.51 -48.07
N VAL A 597 3.86 -2.41 -47.64
CA VAL A 597 3.25 -3.45 -48.47
C VAL A 597 2.01 -2.91 -49.19
N TYR A 598 1.14 -2.19 -48.48
CA TYR A 598 -0.15 -1.68 -48.98
C TYR A 598 -0.11 -0.22 -49.44
N LYS A 599 0.91 0.15 -50.24
CA LYS A 599 1.14 1.52 -50.73
C LYS A 599 -0.17 2.18 -51.20
N GLY A 600 -0.61 3.21 -50.48
CA GLY A 600 -1.74 4.06 -50.88
C GLY A 600 -3.12 3.75 -50.28
N ASN A 601 -3.36 2.58 -49.66
CA ASN A 601 -4.65 2.29 -49.00
C ASN A 601 -4.51 2.20 -47.47
N LYS A 602 -4.27 3.36 -46.88
CA LYS A 602 -4.01 3.47 -45.45
C LYS A 602 -5.23 3.08 -44.57
N LEU A 603 -6.45 3.05 -45.13
CA LEU A 603 -7.63 2.57 -44.40
C LEU A 603 -7.60 1.06 -44.20
N LYS A 604 -7.26 0.31 -45.26
CA LYS A 604 -7.00 -1.12 -45.14
C LYS A 604 -5.83 -1.39 -44.19
N VAL A 605 -4.75 -0.60 -44.26
CA VAL A 605 -3.59 -0.70 -43.33
C VAL A 605 -4.03 -0.66 -41.86
N TRP A 606 -4.89 0.28 -41.48
CA TRP A 606 -5.37 0.40 -40.11
C TRP A 606 -6.40 -0.67 -39.74
N ALA A 607 -7.27 -1.08 -40.67
CA ALA A 607 -8.23 -2.17 -40.43
C ALA A 607 -7.49 -3.49 -40.17
N ILE A 608 -6.51 -3.80 -41.01
CA ILE A 608 -5.63 -4.97 -40.87
C ILE A 608 -4.86 -4.89 -39.56
N TYR A 609 -4.27 -3.73 -39.24
CA TYR A 609 -3.56 -3.54 -37.98
C TYR A 609 -4.48 -3.77 -36.77
N ALA A 610 -5.71 -3.25 -36.79
CA ALA A 610 -6.69 -3.43 -35.72
C ALA A 610 -7.12 -4.90 -35.57
N VAL A 611 -7.40 -5.60 -36.67
CA VAL A 611 -7.77 -7.02 -36.66
C VAL A 611 -6.60 -7.88 -36.18
N VAL A 612 -5.40 -7.72 -36.74
CA VAL A 612 -4.21 -8.47 -36.34
C VAL A 612 -3.86 -8.24 -34.86
N THR A 613 -3.95 -6.98 -34.41
CA THR A 613 -3.72 -6.63 -33.01
C THR A 613 -4.78 -7.23 -32.10
N PHE A 614 -6.05 -7.19 -32.49
CA PHE A 614 -7.12 -7.86 -31.76
C PHE A 614 -6.88 -9.36 -31.68
N SER A 615 -6.57 -10.02 -32.80
CA SER A 615 -6.31 -11.46 -32.81
C SER A 615 -5.12 -11.85 -31.95
N MET A 616 -4.03 -11.07 -31.98
CA MET A 616 -2.88 -11.28 -31.11
C MET A 616 -3.23 -11.11 -29.63
N GLN A 617 -3.97 -10.05 -29.28
CA GLN A 617 -4.33 -9.79 -27.89
C GLN A 617 -5.41 -10.75 -27.39
N TYR A 618 -6.29 -11.21 -28.26
CA TYR A 618 -7.27 -12.24 -27.99
C TYR A 618 -6.59 -13.59 -27.76
N HIS A 619 -5.63 -13.96 -28.60
CA HIS A 619 -4.82 -15.17 -28.38
C HIS A 619 -3.96 -15.08 -27.10
N ARG A 620 -3.56 -13.88 -26.68
CA ARG A 620 -2.76 -13.68 -25.44
C ARG A 620 -3.60 -13.65 -24.17
N SER A 621 -4.78 -13.04 -24.22
CA SER A 621 -5.62 -12.78 -23.03
C SER A 621 -6.75 -13.78 -22.85
N GLY A 622 -7.16 -14.50 -23.90
CA GLY A 622 -8.33 -15.40 -23.88
C GLY A 622 -9.68 -14.70 -23.64
N SER A 623 -9.68 -13.38 -23.38
CA SER A 623 -10.84 -12.59 -22.97
C SER A 623 -11.16 -11.54 -24.03
N ILE A 624 -12.38 -11.57 -24.57
CA ILE A 624 -12.83 -10.62 -25.58
C ILE A 624 -12.83 -9.17 -25.03
N PRO A 625 -13.35 -8.88 -23.82
CA PRO A 625 -13.27 -7.55 -23.21
C PRO A 625 -11.85 -7.04 -23.03
N GLN A 626 -10.94 -7.89 -22.54
CA GLN A 626 -9.57 -7.49 -22.26
C GLN A 626 -8.77 -7.29 -23.55
N ALA A 627 -8.91 -8.20 -24.52
CA ALA A 627 -8.36 -8.03 -25.86
C ALA A 627 -8.84 -6.72 -26.50
N ALA A 628 -10.13 -6.42 -26.42
CA ALA A 628 -10.70 -5.19 -26.94
C ALA A 628 -10.12 -3.94 -26.24
N LYS A 629 -9.97 -3.95 -24.89
CA LYS A 629 -9.34 -2.85 -24.14
C LYS A 629 -7.88 -2.66 -24.53
N ASP A 630 -7.12 -3.74 -24.68
CA ASP A 630 -5.68 -3.66 -24.97
C ASP A 630 -5.39 -3.35 -26.43
N THR A 631 -6.21 -3.86 -27.37
CA THR A 631 -6.19 -3.43 -28.76
C THR A 631 -6.55 -1.95 -28.90
N ALA A 632 -7.56 -1.46 -28.17
CA ALA A 632 -7.90 -0.04 -28.15
C ALA A 632 -6.73 0.83 -27.64
N LYS A 633 -6.02 0.39 -26.58
CA LYS A 633 -4.81 1.06 -26.09
C LYS A 633 -3.69 1.06 -27.13
N GLN A 634 -3.42 -0.09 -27.76
CA GLN A 634 -2.35 -0.20 -28.77
C GLN A 634 -2.63 0.62 -30.03
N LEU A 635 -3.89 0.65 -30.48
CA LEU A 635 -4.31 1.52 -31.57
C LEU A 635 -4.08 3.00 -31.21
N ARG A 636 -4.41 3.40 -29.97
CA ARG A 636 -4.21 4.77 -29.49
C ARG A 636 -2.73 5.11 -29.44
N ASP A 637 -1.92 4.22 -28.88
CA ASP A 637 -0.49 4.44 -28.69
C ASP A 637 0.24 4.49 -30.03
N GLU A 638 -0.09 3.61 -30.97
CA GLU A 638 0.41 3.65 -32.36
C GLU A 638 0.01 4.95 -33.07
N ALA A 639 -1.21 5.46 -32.84
CA ALA A 639 -1.66 6.74 -33.39
C ALA A 639 -0.91 7.93 -32.77
N ILE A 640 -0.67 7.92 -31.45
CA ILE A 640 0.14 8.92 -30.75
C ILE A 640 1.59 8.89 -31.27
N ILE A 641 2.18 7.70 -31.40
CA ILE A 641 3.54 7.53 -31.96
C ILE A 641 3.60 8.05 -33.39
N ARG A 642 2.59 7.77 -34.22
CA ARG A 642 2.52 8.27 -35.60
C ARG A 642 2.35 9.79 -35.65
N PHE A 643 1.56 10.37 -34.73
CA PHE A 643 1.38 11.82 -34.59
C PHE A 643 2.67 12.52 -34.12
N LEU A 644 3.29 12.04 -33.05
CA LEU A 644 4.53 12.59 -32.49
C LEU A 644 5.67 12.50 -33.51
N HIS A 645 5.82 11.37 -34.20
CA HIS A 645 6.78 11.29 -35.30
C HIS A 645 6.46 12.23 -36.45
N GLY A 646 5.18 12.41 -36.81
CA GLY A 646 4.76 13.40 -37.81
C GLY A 646 5.14 14.83 -37.39
N LYS A 647 5.02 15.15 -36.10
CA LYS A 647 5.46 16.43 -35.52
C LYS A 647 6.98 16.57 -35.50
N VAL A 648 7.71 15.53 -35.15
CA VAL A 648 9.18 15.51 -35.19
C VAL A 648 9.68 15.66 -36.63
N MET A 649 9.01 15.05 -37.61
CA MET A 649 9.33 15.23 -39.05
C MET A 649 8.97 16.63 -39.55
N GLN A 650 7.87 17.22 -39.07
CA GLN A 650 7.52 18.61 -39.38
C GLN A 650 8.49 19.61 -38.75
N GLU A 651 8.90 19.40 -37.50
CA GLU A 651 9.88 20.25 -36.82
C GLU A 651 11.29 20.05 -37.37
N SER A 652 11.70 18.83 -37.74
CA SER A 652 12.98 18.60 -38.41
C SER A 652 12.98 19.18 -39.84
N ALA A 653 11.85 19.16 -40.55
CA ALA A 653 11.68 19.85 -41.83
C ALA A 653 11.68 21.37 -41.67
N LYS A 654 11.05 21.91 -40.62
CA LYS A 654 11.11 23.34 -40.27
C LYS A 654 12.51 23.77 -39.84
N LEU A 655 13.22 22.95 -39.07
CA LEU A 655 14.62 23.19 -38.70
C LEU A 655 15.50 23.16 -39.93
N LYS A 656 15.36 22.17 -40.83
CA LYS A 656 16.05 22.16 -42.13
C LYS A 656 15.69 23.39 -42.98
N GLN A 657 14.42 23.79 -43.05
CA GLN A 657 13.99 25.01 -43.73
C GLN A 657 14.51 26.27 -43.04
N LYS A 658 14.68 26.29 -41.72
CA LYS A 658 15.24 27.39 -40.95
C LYS A 658 16.75 27.46 -41.16
N THR A 659 17.48 26.35 -41.16
CA THR A 659 18.90 26.28 -41.53
C THR A 659 19.14 26.67 -43.00
N LEU A 660 18.20 26.35 -43.89
CA LEU A 660 18.22 26.82 -45.29
C LEU A 660 17.88 28.32 -45.39
N LYS A 661 16.90 28.81 -44.61
CA LYS A 661 16.53 30.23 -44.53
C LYS A 661 17.57 31.09 -43.82
N ASP A 662 18.30 30.57 -42.85
CA ASP A 662 19.39 31.25 -42.15
C ASP A 662 20.62 31.34 -43.06
N LYS A 663 20.82 30.37 -43.96
CA LYS A 663 21.76 30.46 -45.09
C LYS A 663 21.33 31.46 -46.16
N GLU A 664 20.02 31.62 -46.41
CA GLU A 664 19.46 32.63 -47.33
C GLU A 664 19.35 34.04 -46.70
N ALA A 665 19.20 34.15 -45.38
CA ALA A 665 19.04 35.40 -44.63
C ALA A 665 20.38 36.16 -44.49
N ASN A 666 21.51 35.44 -44.42
CA ASN A 666 22.84 36.04 -44.61
C ASN A 666 23.04 36.67 -46.00
N PHE A 667 22.13 36.43 -46.94
CA PHE A 667 22.17 36.99 -48.31
C PHE A 667 21.16 38.13 -48.54
N LYS A 668 20.27 38.42 -47.59
CA LYS A 668 19.18 39.41 -47.75
C LYS A 668 19.10 40.44 -46.62
N GLU A 669 20.24 40.79 -46.05
CA GLU A 669 20.39 41.98 -45.22
C GLU A 669 20.70 43.20 -46.10
N LYS A 670 19.73 43.59 -46.95
CA LYS A 670 19.69 44.90 -47.62
C LYS A 670 18.26 45.19 -48.10
N GLN A 671 17.69 46.27 -47.54
CA GLN A 671 16.38 46.88 -47.82
C GLN A 671 15.17 46.06 -47.34
N GLY A 672 14.17 46.60 -46.66
CA GLY A 672 13.78 47.98 -46.38
C GLY A 672 12.29 47.93 -45.99
N ASP A 673 11.90 48.73 -44.99
CA ASP A 673 10.61 48.75 -44.31
C ASP A 673 9.45 49.31 -45.18
N SER A 674 8.20 48.88 -44.93
CA SER A 674 6.98 49.73 -44.94
C SER A 674 5.63 48.98 -44.98
N THR A 675 4.69 49.58 -44.25
CA THR A 675 3.25 49.31 -44.00
C THR A 675 2.31 49.49 -45.20
N GLU A 676 1.27 48.63 -45.32
CA GLU A 676 0.04 48.92 -46.07
C GLU A 676 -1.23 48.25 -45.45
N LEU A 677 -2.17 49.07 -44.96
CA LEU A 677 -3.53 48.67 -44.57
C LEU A 677 -4.46 48.88 -45.77
N THR A 678 -4.96 47.80 -46.38
CA THR A 678 -5.81 47.86 -47.58
C THR A 678 -7.31 47.98 -47.27
N LYS A 679 -7.95 48.96 -47.92
CA LYS A 679 -9.39 49.27 -47.97
C LYS A 679 -10.23 48.19 -48.69
N LYS A 680 -10.35 46.96 -48.14
CA LYS A 680 -11.28 45.93 -48.65
C LYS A 680 -12.55 45.83 -47.80
N GLY A 681 -13.73 45.93 -48.42
CA GLY A 681 -15.01 45.47 -47.85
C GLY A 681 -16.07 46.51 -47.43
N THR A 682 -15.96 47.79 -47.82
CA THR A 682 -16.90 48.86 -47.40
C THR A 682 -18.28 48.82 -48.08
N ASN A 683 -18.48 48.04 -49.14
CA ASN A 683 -19.70 48.04 -49.97
C ASN A 683 -20.45 46.69 -50.04
N ASP A 684 -20.18 45.77 -49.12
CA ASP A 684 -20.65 44.36 -49.14
C ASP A 684 -22.14 44.16 -48.81
N TYR A 685 -22.83 45.24 -48.41
CA TYR A 685 -24.23 45.24 -47.98
C TYR A 685 -25.05 46.33 -48.71
N GLU A 686 -26.31 46.04 -49.03
CA GLU A 686 -27.28 47.02 -49.55
C GLU A 686 -28.47 47.19 -48.61
N ASN A 687 -28.95 48.42 -48.48
CA ASN A 687 -30.15 48.72 -47.72
C ASN A 687 -31.39 48.19 -48.43
N VAL A 688 -32.27 47.55 -47.67
CA VAL A 688 -33.60 47.16 -48.13
C VAL A 688 -34.62 48.10 -47.47
N TYR A 689 -35.50 48.72 -48.25
CA TYR A 689 -36.52 49.67 -47.77
C TYR A 689 -37.68 49.02 -46.94
N ASN A 690 -37.47 47.82 -46.39
CA ASN A 690 -38.40 47.17 -45.47
C ASN A 690 -37.98 47.41 -44.01
N PRO A 691 -38.93 47.54 -43.07
CA PRO A 691 -38.61 47.68 -41.65
C PRO A 691 -37.83 46.46 -41.13
N PRO A 692 -36.79 46.66 -40.30
CA PRO A 692 -35.98 45.56 -39.75
C PRO A 692 -36.82 44.63 -38.86
N ASP A 693 -36.76 43.33 -39.14
CA ASP A 693 -37.51 42.34 -38.37
C ASP A 693 -36.78 41.98 -37.07
N VAL A 694 -37.12 42.71 -36.01
CA VAL A 694 -36.62 42.47 -34.65
C VAL A 694 -37.59 41.69 -33.76
N SER A 695 -38.63 41.07 -34.33
CA SER A 695 -39.64 40.34 -33.53
C SER A 695 -39.10 39.09 -32.81
N GLY A 696 -37.90 38.65 -33.19
CA GLY A 696 -37.15 37.56 -32.53
C GLY A 696 -36.20 38.00 -31.41
N TYR A 697 -36.09 39.31 -31.14
CA TYR A 697 -35.09 39.84 -30.22
C TYR A 697 -35.76 40.18 -28.88
N THR A 698 -35.12 39.79 -27.78
CA THR A 698 -35.53 40.30 -26.47
C THR A 698 -35.13 41.78 -26.33
N SER A 699 -35.87 42.56 -25.56
CA SER A 699 -35.52 43.97 -25.29
C SER A 699 -34.10 44.11 -24.72
N GLY A 700 -33.67 43.13 -23.92
CA GLY A 700 -32.29 43.01 -23.43
C GLY A 700 -31.27 42.75 -24.53
N SER A 701 -31.55 41.85 -25.48
CA SER A 701 -30.66 41.58 -26.61
C SER A 701 -30.50 42.80 -27.51
N LEU A 702 -31.58 43.52 -27.81
CA LEU A 702 -31.53 44.75 -28.61
C LEU A 702 -30.64 45.81 -27.96
N LYS A 703 -30.82 46.04 -26.66
CA LYS A 703 -30.01 47.02 -25.91
C LYS A 703 -28.55 46.59 -25.81
N THR A 704 -28.28 45.32 -25.54
CA THR A 704 -26.91 44.80 -25.42
C THR A 704 -26.17 44.88 -26.76
N ILE A 705 -26.75 44.40 -27.85
CA ILE A 705 -26.12 44.43 -29.18
C ILE A 705 -25.87 45.89 -29.60
N GLN A 706 -26.86 46.77 -29.41
CA GLN A 706 -26.67 48.20 -29.68
C GLN A 706 -25.59 48.84 -28.79
N SER A 707 -25.53 48.48 -27.50
CA SER A 707 -24.52 49.00 -26.58
C SER A 707 -23.12 48.58 -26.99
N VAL A 708 -22.93 47.34 -27.47
CA VAL A 708 -21.64 46.87 -27.97
C VAL A 708 -21.28 47.56 -29.28
N ALA A 709 -22.24 47.71 -30.21
CA ALA A 709 -22.06 48.47 -31.45
C ALA A 709 -21.58 49.90 -31.17
N ASN A 710 -22.22 50.60 -30.22
CA ASN A 710 -21.84 51.95 -29.81
C ASN A 710 -20.48 51.99 -29.10
N LYS A 711 -20.25 51.11 -28.12
CA LYS A 711 -19.03 51.07 -27.29
C LYS A 711 -17.77 50.82 -28.13
N LEU A 712 -17.86 49.91 -29.09
CA LEU A 712 -16.72 49.53 -29.92
C LEU A 712 -16.70 50.23 -31.29
N LYS A 713 -17.69 51.09 -31.57
CA LYS A 713 -17.86 51.81 -32.84
C LYS A 713 -17.84 50.85 -34.04
N VAL A 714 -18.68 49.82 -33.97
CA VAL A 714 -18.79 48.77 -35.00
C VAL A 714 -20.24 48.59 -35.44
N LYS A 715 -20.42 48.13 -36.68
CA LYS A 715 -21.69 47.63 -37.19
C LYS A 715 -21.81 46.14 -36.89
N ILE A 716 -22.92 45.71 -36.30
CA ILE A 716 -23.18 44.29 -35.99
C ILE A 716 -24.38 43.84 -36.83
N ILE A 717 -24.20 42.79 -37.62
CA ILE A 717 -25.21 42.27 -38.53
C ILE A 717 -25.65 40.90 -38.04
N THR A 718 -26.95 40.71 -37.83
CA THR A 718 -27.52 39.49 -37.23
C THR A 718 -28.59 38.87 -38.11
N ARG A 719 -28.78 37.56 -37.95
CA ARG A 719 -29.85 36.82 -38.62
C ARG A 719 -31.13 36.91 -37.78
N PRO A 720 -32.29 37.14 -38.41
CA PRO A 720 -33.57 37.04 -37.70
C PRO A 720 -33.80 35.59 -37.23
N THR A 721 -34.43 35.41 -36.07
CA THR A 721 -34.73 34.06 -35.55
C THR A 721 -35.84 33.37 -36.34
N ASN A 722 -35.94 32.03 -36.24
CA ASN A 722 -36.94 31.22 -36.94
C ASN A 722 -38.38 31.72 -36.67
N ALA A 723 -39.22 31.78 -37.71
CA ALA A 723 -40.64 32.20 -37.66
C ALA A 723 -41.47 31.58 -36.52
N ALA A 724 -41.24 30.32 -36.17
CA ALA A 724 -41.93 29.68 -35.06
C ALA A 724 -41.48 30.21 -33.69
N ALA A 725 -40.18 30.47 -33.52
CA ALA A 725 -39.62 31.07 -32.32
C ALA A 725 -40.08 32.53 -32.15
N ARG A 726 -40.18 33.29 -33.26
CA ARG A 726 -40.74 34.66 -33.28
C ARG A 726 -42.12 34.74 -32.63
N LYS A 727 -43.04 33.85 -33.04
CA LYS A 727 -44.41 33.82 -32.49
C LYS A 727 -44.42 33.50 -30.98
N LEU A 728 -43.53 32.62 -30.53
CA LEU A 728 -43.43 32.23 -29.13
C LEU A 728 -42.84 33.33 -28.24
N LEU A 729 -41.83 34.06 -28.73
CA LEU A 729 -41.25 35.21 -28.04
C LEU A 729 -42.21 36.40 -27.99
N LYS A 730 -42.83 36.77 -29.12
CA LYS A 730 -43.80 37.88 -29.19
C LYS A 730 -45.03 37.66 -28.31
N SER A 731 -45.47 36.41 -28.16
CA SER A 731 -46.60 36.05 -27.28
C SER A 731 -46.22 35.92 -25.80
N GLY A 732 -44.94 36.04 -25.45
CA GLY A 732 -44.45 35.87 -24.08
C GLY A 732 -44.57 34.43 -23.54
N LYS A 733 -44.89 33.45 -24.39
CA LYS A 733 -45.11 32.03 -24.03
C LYS A 733 -43.81 31.22 -23.91
N ALA A 734 -42.69 31.77 -24.36
CA ALA A 734 -41.36 31.16 -24.27
C ALA A 734 -40.32 32.21 -23.92
N VAL A 735 -39.16 31.76 -23.45
CA VAL A 735 -37.97 32.60 -23.23
C VAL A 735 -36.89 32.23 -24.23
N ALA A 736 -36.05 33.20 -24.59
CA ALA A 736 -34.98 32.93 -25.54
C ALA A 736 -33.93 31.97 -24.96
N LYS A 737 -33.38 31.14 -25.84
CA LYS A 737 -32.36 30.12 -25.54
C LYS A 737 -31.13 30.79 -24.95
N LYS A 738 -30.64 30.21 -23.85
CA LYS A 738 -29.45 30.65 -23.14
C LYS A 738 -28.24 29.84 -23.59
N MET A 739 -27.05 30.42 -23.51
CA MET A 739 -25.81 29.80 -24.03
C MET A 739 -25.51 28.39 -23.48
N PHE A 740 -25.95 28.08 -22.26
CA PHE A 740 -25.75 26.76 -21.65
C PHE A 740 -26.71 25.69 -22.18
N VAL A 741 -27.77 26.08 -22.90
CA VAL A 741 -28.72 25.16 -23.53
C VAL A 741 -28.23 24.87 -24.95
N LYS A 742 -27.69 23.68 -25.19
CA LYS A 742 -27.12 23.31 -26.50
C LYS A 742 -28.09 22.58 -27.45
N ASN A 743 -29.25 22.17 -26.95
CA ASN A 743 -30.27 21.46 -27.73
C ASN A 743 -30.90 22.34 -28.82
N LYS A 744 -31.29 21.71 -29.94
CA LYS A 744 -31.91 22.39 -31.08
C LYS A 744 -33.42 22.50 -30.93
N THR A 745 -33.99 23.56 -31.49
CA THR A 745 -35.45 23.76 -31.53
C THR A 745 -36.15 22.66 -32.33
N ILE A 746 -37.37 22.33 -31.92
CA ILE A 746 -38.29 21.39 -32.57
C ILE A 746 -38.82 22.00 -33.86
N ASN A 747 -38.81 21.24 -34.95
CA ASN A 747 -39.34 21.63 -36.26
C ASN A 747 -40.47 20.70 -36.73
N LYS A 748 -41.06 20.98 -37.90
CA LYS A 748 -42.15 20.17 -38.47
C LYS A 748 -41.78 18.69 -38.72
N LEU A 749 -40.51 18.37 -38.98
CA LEU A 749 -40.10 16.99 -39.18
C LEU A 749 -40.05 16.22 -37.86
N ASP A 750 -39.79 16.91 -36.74
CA ASP A 750 -39.76 16.31 -35.40
C ASP A 750 -41.14 15.74 -34.99
N THR A 751 -42.25 16.22 -35.56
CA THR A 751 -43.61 15.71 -35.24
C THR A 751 -43.87 14.30 -35.78
N TYR A 752 -43.07 13.85 -36.75
CA TYR A 752 -43.11 12.48 -37.26
C TYR A 752 -42.29 11.50 -36.40
N ILE A 753 -41.43 12.05 -35.53
CA ILE A 753 -40.49 11.28 -34.73
C ILE A 753 -40.71 11.45 -33.22
N GLY A 754 -41.88 11.92 -32.79
CA GLY A 754 -42.30 11.91 -31.39
C GLY A 754 -42.50 13.27 -30.71
N ALA A 755 -42.22 14.39 -31.38
CA ALA A 755 -42.56 15.72 -30.87
C ALA A 755 -44.05 16.06 -31.11
N LYS A 756 -44.63 16.92 -30.28
CA LYS A 756 -46.00 17.44 -30.51
C LYS A 756 -45.97 18.61 -31.48
N LYS A 757 -47.07 18.79 -32.21
CA LYS A 757 -47.23 19.92 -33.15
C LYS A 757 -47.15 21.27 -32.44
N ASP A 758 -47.65 21.35 -31.20
CA ASP A 758 -47.64 22.56 -30.38
C ASP A 758 -46.26 22.89 -29.77
N ASP A 759 -45.29 21.99 -29.93
CA ASP A 759 -43.92 22.18 -29.44
C ASP A 759 -42.97 22.71 -30.52
N ILE A 760 -43.44 22.88 -31.75
CA ILE A 760 -42.65 23.48 -32.84
C ILE A 760 -42.17 24.87 -32.43
N GLY A 761 -40.86 25.09 -32.57
CA GLY A 761 -40.18 26.32 -32.16
C GLY A 761 -39.60 26.29 -30.74
N LYS A 762 -40.02 25.37 -29.87
CA LYS A 762 -39.43 25.19 -28.52
C LYS A 762 -38.16 24.34 -28.59
N VAL A 763 -37.27 24.48 -27.63
CA VAL A 763 -36.06 23.64 -27.51
C VAL A 763 -36.44 22.22 -27.10
N GLY A 764 -36.00 21.24 -27.89
CA GLY A 764 -36.41 19.84 -27.72
C GLY A 764 -35.31 18.97 -27.14
N SER A 765 -35.66 18.13 -26.17
CA SER A 765 -34.83 17.05 -25.66
C SER A 765 -35.71 15.82 -25.46
N PHE A 766 -35.78 14.96 -26.47
CA PHE A 766 -36.56 13.71 -26.44
C PHE A 766 -35.88 12.62 -27.25
N LYS A 767 -36.06 11.36 -26.82
CA LYS A 767 -35.67 10.19 -27.61
C LYS A 767 -36.61 10.04 -28.81
N PRO A 768 -36.13 10.18 -30.06
CA PRO A 768 -37.01 10.14 -31.22
C PRO A 768 -37.52 8.71 -31.48
N LYS A 769 -38.74 8.60 -32.01
CA LYS A 769 -39.43 7.34 -32.32
C LYS A 769 -40.03 7.39 -33.72
N LEU A 770 -39.61 6.51 -34.62
CA LEU A 770 -40.19 6.42 -35.97
C LEU A 770 -41.58 5.79 -35.93
N ASN A 771 -42.61 6.51 -36.38
CA ASN A 771 -43.96 5.97 -36.54
C ASN A 771 -44.18 5.52 -38.00
N ARG A 772 -44.16 4.20 -38.24
CA ARG A 772 -44.31 3.60 -39.59
C ARG A 772 -45.68 3.89 -40.22
N ALA A 773 -46.75 3.93 -39.45
CA ALA A 773 -48.10 4.22 -39.96
C ALA A 773 -48.20 5.64 -40.55
N LYS A 774 -47.52 6.62 -39.96
CA LYS A 774 -47.46 8.00 -40.47
C LYS A 774 -46.56 8.17 -41.69
N MET A 775 -45.67 7.21 -41.96
CA MET A 775 -44.71 7.26 -43.08
C MET A 775 -45.19 6.53 -44.34
N LYS A 776 -46.21 5.67 -44.24
CA LYS A 776 -46.74 4.86 -45.35
C LYS A 776 -47.34 5.70 -46.50
N ASN A 777 -47.83 6.91 -46.18
CA ASN A 777 -48.51 7.80 -47.13
C ASN A 777 -47.63 9.01 -47.56
N LEU A 778 -46.31 8.96 -47.36
CA LEU A 778 -45.38 10.05 -47.69
C LEU A 778 -44.49 9.70 -48.88
N SER A 779 -44.08 10.71 -49.66
CA SER A 779 -43.14 10.51 -50.76
C SER A 779 -41.75 10.07 -50.28
N LYS A 780 -41.01 9.33 -51.11
CA LYS A 780 -39.65 8.85 -50.80
C LYS A 780 -38.71 9.97 -50.32
N LYS A 781 -38.75 11.13 -50.97
CA LYS A 781 -37.98 12.33 -50.61
C LYS A 781 -38.37 12.93 -49.25
N GLN A 782 -39.64 12.81 -48.84
CA GLN A 782 -40.08 13.22 -47.50
C GLN A 782 -39.64 12.23 -46.43
N VAL A 783 -39.73 10.93 -46.71
CA VAL A 783 -39.25 9.87 -45.81
C VAL A 783 -37.75 10.01 -45.56
N GLU A 784 -36.94 10.25 -46.59
CA GLU A 784 -35.49 10.49 -46.45
C GLU A 784 -35.17 11.69 -45.55
N LYS A 785 -35.91 12.80 -45.68
CA LYS A 785 -35.76 13.97 -44.80
C LYS A 785 -36.13 13.65 -43.35
N ILE A 786 -37.18 12.85 -43.12
CA ILE A 786 -37.60 12.41 -41.78
C ILE A 786 -36.54 11.48 -41.16
N VAL A 787 -36.00 10.52 -41.92
CA VAL A 787 -34.95 9.60 -41.45
C VAL A 787 -33.66 10.36 -41.15
N LYS A 788 -33.28 11.34 -41.98
CA LYS A 788 -32.14 12.22 -41.71
C LYS A 788 -32.34 13.00 -40.41
N ARG A 789 -33.56 13.51 -40.18
CA ARG A 789 -33.90 14.21 -38.94
C ARG A 789 -33.91 13.28 -37.72
N TYR A 790 -34.41 12.05 -37.86
CA TYR A 790 -34.35 11.01 -36.82
C TYR A 790 -32.91 10.76 -36.38
N LYS A 791 -32.00 10.46 -37.32
CA LYS A 791 -30.58 10.23 -37.04
C LYS A 791 -29.93 11.42 -36.33
N GLN A 792 -30.26 12.65 -36.76
CA GLN A 792 -29.78 13.87 -36.13
C GLN A 792 -30.26 13.98 -34.67
N ARG A 793 -31.56 13.78 -34.42
CA ARG A 793 -32.16 13.91 -33.09
C ARG A 793 -31.69 12.79 -32.14
N SER A 794 -31.45 11.58 -32.64
CA SER A 794 -30.91 10.48 -31.83
C SER A 794 -29.51 10.78 -31.32
N ARG A 795 -28.62 11.31 -32.17
CA ARG A 795 -27.28 11.75 -31.75
C ARG A 795 -27.35 12.91 -30.78
N GLU A 796 -28.23 13.89 -31.04
CA GLU A 796 -28.42 15.04 -30.17
C GLU A 796 -28.91 14.63 -28.77
N TRP A 797 -29.84 13.68 -28.69
CA TRP A 797 -30.35 13.16 -27.41
C TRP A 797 -29.25 12.56 -26.53
N ILE A 798 -28.29 11.84 -27.13
CA ILE A 798 -27.16 11.26 -26.40
C ILE A 798 -26.13 12.36 -26.07
N ASN A 799 -25.63 13.06 -27.09
CA ASN A 799 -24.49 13.98 -26.95
C ASN A 799 -24.80 15.20 -26.08
N GLN A 800 -26.07 15.61 -25.96
CA GLN A 800 -26.46 16.80 -25.19
C GLN A 800 -27.08 16.46 -23.84
N SER A 801 -27.16 15.16 -23.48
CA SER A 801 -27.71 14.73 -22.19
C SER A 801 -26.88 15.20 -21.01
N GLU A 802 -25.55 15.16 -21.12
CA GLU A 802 -24.62 15.61 -20.09
C GLU A 802 -24.76 17.12 -19.81
N HIS A 803 -24.89 17.95 -20.84
CA HIS A 803 -25.11 19.39 -20.69
C HIS A 803 -26.41 19.73 -19.96
N LEU A 804 -27.45 18.89 -20.11
CA LEU A 804 -28.71 19.06 -19.37
C LEU A 804 -28.56 18.69 -17.89
N ILE A 805 -27.77 17.66 -17.58
CA ILE A 805 -27.47 17.23 -16.20
C ILE A 805 -26.66 18.31 -15.48
N GLN A 806 -25.59 18.80 -16.12
CA GLN A 806 -24.69 19.83 -15.60
C GLN A 806 -25.41 21.16 -15.29
N ASN A 807 -26.56 21.43 -15.91
CA ASN A 807 -27.33 22.67 -15.72
C ASN A 807 -28.73 22.43 -15.10
N SER A 808 -28.94 21.29 -14.44
CA SER A 808 -30.22 20.90 -13.83
C SER A 808 -30.69 21.83 -12.68
N ASP A 809 -29.78 22.65 -12.17
CA ASP A 809 -30.06 23.77 -11.26
C ASP A 809 -30.83 24.91 -11.96
N LYS A 810 -30.64 25.11 -13.27
CA LYS A 810 -31.19 26.23 -14.06
C LYS A 810 -32.29 25.84 -15.04
N LEU A 811 -32.38 24.57 -15.42
CA LEU A 811 -33.37 24.07 -16.38
C LEU A 811 -34.02 22.75 -15.95
N TYR A 812 -35.11 22.38 -16.62
CA TYR A 812 -35.68 21.03 -16.52
C TYR A 812 -36.31 20.59 -17.83
N VAL A 813 -36.45 19.28 -18.04
CA VAL A 813 -37.09 18.72 -19.23
C VAL A 813 -38.47 18.18 -18.88
N LYS A 814 -39.50 18.65 -19.58
CA LYS A 814 -40.89 18.18 -19.40
C LYS A 814 -41.48 17.77 -20.74
N LYS A 815 -41.90 16.51 -20.84
CA LYS A 815 -42.54 15.91 -22.04
C LYS A 815 -41.75 16.16 -23.34
N GLY A 816 -40.42 16.14 -23.27
CA GLY A 816 -39.56 16.28 -24.45
C GLY A 816 -39.14 17.72 -24.78
N VAL A 817 -39.50 18.70 -23.96
CA VAL A 817 -39.19 20.13 -24.14
C VAL A 817 -38.37 20.64 -22.95
N VAL A 818 -37.40 21.52 -23.21
CA VAL A 818 -36.52 22.11 -22.19
C VAL A 818 -37.12 23.44 -21.70
N TYR A 819 -37.23 23.59 -20.38
CA TYR A 819 -37.81 24.74 -19.70
C TYR A 819 -36.76 25.47 -18.84
N ASP A 820 -36.90 26.79 -18.78
CA ASP A 820 -36.20 27.64 -17.83
C ASP A 820 -36.82 27.47 -16.44
N LYS A 821 -35.98 27.15 -15.45
CA LYS A 821 -36.46 26.90 -14.08
C LYS A 821 -36.89 28.18 -13.38
N LEU A 822 -36.27 29.31 -13.72
CA LEU A 822 -36.59 30.62 -13.15
C LEU A 822 -37.95 31.14 -13.62
N SER A 823 -38.19 31.14 -14.94
CA SER A 823 -39.44 31.68 -15.50
C SER A 823 -40.54 30.63 -15.65
N GLY A 824 -40.25 29.34 -15.54
CA GLY A 824 -41.17 28.24 -15.81
C GLY A 824 -41.61 28.10 -17.28
N LYS A 825 -40.96 28.81 -18.21
CA LYS A 825 -41.33 28.86 -19.64
C LYS A 825 -40.35 28.04 -20.49
N PRO A 826 -40.78 27.48 -21.62
CA PRO A 826 -39.88 26.75 -22.50
C PRO A 826 -38.85 27.69 -23.13
N PHE A 827 -37.64 27.18 -23.36
CA PHE A 827 -36.67 27.87 -24.20
C PHE A 827 -37.10 27.83 -25.67
N THR A 828 -36.81 28.88 -26.43
CA THR A 828 -37.02 28.99 -27.88
C THR A 828 -35.83 29.69 -28.54
N GLY A 829 -35.73 29.73 -29.87
CA GLY A 829 -34.52 30.00 -30.67
C GLY A 829 -33.51 31.07 -30.20
N ASP A 830 -32.30 30.95 -30.73
CA ASP A 830 -31.14 31.83 -30.54
C ASP A 830 -31.07 32.99 -31.57
N ILE A 831 -30.11 33.90 -31.35
CA ILE A 831 -29.75 34.98 -32.28
C ILE A 831 -28.33 34.71 -32.80
N ASP A 832 -28.23 34.47 -34.11
CA ASP A 832 -26.95 34.21 -34.76
C ASP A 832 -26.35 35.50 -35.33
N ILE A 833 -25.06 35.76 -35.07
CA ILE A 833 -24.33 36.85 -35.72
C ILE A 833 -24.01 36.43 -37.15
N PHE A 834 -24.40 37.26 -38.12
CA PHE A 834 -24.05 37.06 -39.53
C PHE A 834 -22.64 37.62 -39.81
N ASP A 835 -22.40 38.89 -39.46
CA ASP A 835 -21.15 39.61 -39.75
C ASP A 835 -20.90 40.77 -38.76
N ILE A 836 -19.65 41.24 -38.67
CA ILE A 836 -19.25 42.39 -37.85
C ILE A 836 -18.29 43.26 -38.67
N ARG A 837 -18.61 44.55 -38.80
CA ARG A 837 -17.86 45.53 -39.60
C ARG A 837 -17.47 46.75 -38.76
N GLY A 838 -16.47 47.49 -39.21
CA GLY A 838 -16.16 48.80 -38.64
C GLY A 838 -17.27 49.82 -38.88
N ALA A 839 -17.16 51.00 -38.26
CA ALA A 839 -18.21 52.03 -38.32
C ALA A 839 -18.54 52.47 -39.76
N HIS A 840 -17.57 52.40 -40.67
CA HIS A 840 -17.74 52.79 -42.07
C HIS A 840 -17.97 51.59 -43.00
N GLY A 841 -18.18 50.39 -42.44
CA GLY A 841 -18.45 49.15 -43.19
C GLY A 841 -17.20 48.33 -43.53
N GLU A 842 -16.01 48.81 -43.20
CA GLU A 842 -14.73 48.14 -43.43
C GLU A 842 -14.58 46.84 -42.63
N LEU A 843 -13.69 45.95 -43.11
CA LEU A 843 -13.33 44.74 -42.39
C LEU A 843 -12.53 45.07 -41.12
N LEU A 844 -12.88 44.44 -40.01
CA LEU A 844 -12.10 44.53 -38.77
C LEU A 844 -10.85 43.66 -38.85
N THR A 845 -9.76 44.11 -38.23
CA THR A 845 -8.60 43.25 -37.96
C THR A 845 -9.00 42.09 -37.04
N LYS A 846 -8.25 40.99 -37.07
CA LYS A 846 -8.53 39.80 -36.24
C LYS A 846 -8.68 40.14 -34.75
N SER A 847 -7.78 40.98 -34.22
CA SER A 847 -7.81 41.42 -32.81
C SER A 847 -9.06 42.26 -32.48
N GLN A 848 -9.45 43.19 -33.35
CA GLN A 848 -10.67 44.00 -33.16
C GLN A 848 -11.92 43.12 -33.21
N TYR A 849 -12.00 42.20 -34.16
CA TYR A 849 -13.11 41.27 -34.29
C TYR A 849 -13.27 40.37 -33.05
N GLU A 850 -12.19 39.76 -32.57
CA GLU A 850 -12.21 38.92 -31.37
C GLU A 850 -12.63 39.71 -30.12
N LYS A 851 -12.23 40.98 -30.01
CA LYS A 851 -12.66 41.88 -28.93
C LYS A 851 -14.17 42.14 -28.95
N VAL A 852 -14.77 42.33 -30.13
CA VAL A 852 -16.22 42.51 -30.28
C VAL A 852 -16.97 41.22 -29.90
N VAL A 853 -16.53 40.07 -30.40
CA VAL A 853 -17.16 38.78 -30.07
C VAL A 853 -17.07 38.49 -28.56
N LYS A 854 -15.93 38.76 -27.93
CA LYS A 854 -15.74 38.59 -26.49
C LYS A 854 -16.71 39.46 -25.67
N GLU A 855 -16.92 40.72 -26.06
CA GLU A 855 -17.88 41.60 -25.39
C GLU A 855 -19.34 41.17 -25.59
N LEU A 856 -19.69 40.64 -26.76
CA LEU A 856 -21.03 40.08 -27.02
C LEU A 856 -21.29 38.80 -26.21
N LEU A 857 -20.28 37.95 -26.01
CA LEU A 857 -20.39 36.72 -25.23
C LEU A 857 -20.29 36.95 -23.71
N LYS A 858 -19.70 38.07 -23.26
CA LYS A 858 -19.59 38.43 -21.83
C LYS A 858 -20.94 38.78 -21.21
N SER A 859 -21.92 39.22 -22.01
CA SER A 859 -23.24 39.59 -21.51
C SER A 859 -24.17 38.38 -21.48
N ASN A 860 -24.55 37.92 -20.28
CA ASN A 860 -25.58 36.88 -20.05
C ASN A 860 -27.00 37.30 -20.53
N ILE A 861 -27.13 38.50 -21.11
CA ILE A 861 -28.38 39.12 -21.56
C ILE A 861 -28.54 38.99 -23.10
N SER A 862 -27.45 38.95 -23.87
CA SER A 862 -27.50 38.69 -25.31
C SER A 862 -27.59 37.19 -25.59
N ASN A 863 -28.60 36.77 -26.35
CA ASN A 863 -28.79 35.35 -26.74
C ASN A 863 -27.88 34.94 -27.91
N VAL A 864 -26.65 35.44 -27.93
CA VAL A 864 -25.61 35.18 -28.94
C VAL A 864 -24.74 34.04 -28.44
N GLU A 865 -24.52 33.01 -29.27
CA GLU A 865 -23.77 31.81 -28.86
C GLU A 865 -22.41 31.64 -29.54
N HIS A 866 -22.15 32.35 -30.65
CA HIS A 866 -20.93 32.23 -31.41
C HIS A 866 -20.58 33.53 -32.16
N GLY A 867 -19.35 33.61 -32.70
CA GLY A 867 -18.93 34.71 -33.58
C GLY A 867 -19.66 34.73 -34.92
N ALA A 868 -19.40 35.74 -35.76
CA ALA A 868 -20.01 35.90 -37.06
C ALA A 868 -19.87 34.69 -38.00
N HIS A 869 -20.97 34.30 -38.65
CA HIS A 869 -20.99 33.26 -39.67
C HIS A 869 -20.07 33.55 -40.85
N VAL A 870 -19.97 34.80 -41.33
CA VAL A 870 -19.10 35.17 -42.48
C VAL A 870 -17.63 34.88 -42.19
N LYS A 871 -17.22 34.95 -40.92
CA LYS A 871 -15.87 34.64 -40.44
C LYS A 871 -15.70 33.19 -39.97
N TRP A 872 -16.71 32.35 -40.19
CA TRP A 872 -16.58 30.93 -39.89
C TRP A 872 -15.57 30.31 -40.85
N ASP A 873 -14.40 29.96 -40.31
CA ASP A 873 -13.31 29.36 -41.06
C ASP A 873 -13.59 27.87 -41.35
N TRP A 874 -14.63 27.63 -42.15
CA TRP A 874 -14.95 26.28 -42.61
C TRP A 874 -13.82 25.71 -43.48
N GLN A 875 -12.98 26.55 -44.09
CA GLN A 875 -11.84 26.12 -44.91
C GLN A 875 -10.74 25.47 -44.05
N SER A 876 -10.55 25.95 -42.82
CA SER A 876 -9.65 25.33 -41.83
C SER A 876 -10.15 24.00 -41.27
N ILE A 877 -11.44 23.66 -41.48
CA ILE A 877 -11.97 22.33 -41.15
C ILE A 877 -11.22 21.32 -42.02
N LYS A 878 -10.46 20.45 -41.36
CA LYS A 878 -9.34 19.75 -42.01
C LYS A 878 -9.73 18.76 -43.10
N ASP A 879 -10.97 18.30 -43.16
CA ASP A 879 -11.43 17.48 -44.25
C ASP A 879 -12.75 17.84 -44.86
N SER A 880 -12.78 17.37 -46.08
CA SER A 880 -13.56 17.74 -47.22
C SER A 880 -15.04 17.44 -47.08
N GLY A 881 -15.47 16.57 -46.17
CA GLY A 881 -16.84 16.08 -46.04
C GLY A 881 -17.62 16.92 -45.06
N ASP A 882 -17.07 17.19 -43.89
CA ASP A 882 -17.56 18.20 -42.96
C ASP A 882 -17.10 19.60 -43.38
N ARG A 883 -15.98 19.79 -44.10
CA ARG A 883 -15.71 21.04 -44.85
C ARG A 883 -16.75 21.20 -45.93
N LYS A 884 -17.18 20.16 -46.65
CA LYS A 884 -18.28 20.25 -47.63
C LYS A 884 -19.63 20.43 -46.95
N ILE A 885 -19.92 19.79 -45.83
CA ILE A 885 -21.17 20.00 -45.09
C ILE A 885 -21.17 21.39 -44.44
N ALA A 886 -20.06 21.83 -43.86
CA ALA A 886 -19.89 23.16 -43.29
C ALA A 886 -19.89 24.22 -44.40
N LYS A 887 -19.30 23.94 -45.57
CA LYS A 887 -19.43 24.73 -46.78
C LYS A 887 -20.86 24.75 -47.28
N ASP A 888 -21.56 23.63 -47.36
CA ASP A 888 -22.97 23.57 -47.79
C ASP A 888 -23.88 24.32 -46.81
N ILE A 889 -23.58 24.26 -45.50
CA ILE A 889 -24.27 25.05 -44.46
C ILE A 889 -23.91 26.52 -44.59
N TYR A 890 -22.63 26.84 -44.78
CA TYR A 890 -22.12 28.20 -44.96
C TYR A 890 -22.73 28.82 -46.22
N ASP A 891 -22.55 28.19 -47.38
CA ASP A 891 -23.12 28.55 -48.68
C ASP A 891 -24.65 28.67 -48.61
N LYS A 892 -25.32 27.81 -47.85
CA LYS A 892 -26.77 27.95 -47.62
C LYS A 892 -27.08 29.18 -46.77
N ILE A 893 -26.39 29.41 -45.65
CA ILE A 893 -26.62 30.56 -44.77
C ILE A 893 -26.33 31.86 -45.52
N ILE A 894 -25.19 31.96 -46.20
CA ILE A 894 -24.82 33.09 -47.04
C ILE A 894 -25.87 33.25 -48.14
N GLY A 895 -26.15 32.19 -48.90
CA GLY A 895 -27.11 32.18 -49.99
C GLY A 895 -28.53 32.61 -49.59
N ASP A 896 -29.05 32.20 -48.44
CA ASP A 896 -30.37 32.59 -47.92
C ASP A 896 -30.48 34.11 -47.66
N HIS A 897 -29.34 34.80 -47.55
CA HIS A 897 -29.22 36.24 -47.28
C HIS A 897 -28.52 37.06 -48.39
N THR A 898 -28.13 36.42 -49.52
CA THR A 898 -27.48 37.06 -50.68
C THR A 898 -28.50 37.48 -51.77
N LYS A 899 -28.23 38.60 -52.44
CA LYS A 899 -28.97 39.11 -53.61
C LYS A 899 -28.99 38.10 -54.77
N VAL A 900 -30.03 38.15 -55.61
CA VAL A 900 -30.10 37.41 -56.89
C VAL A 900 -30.10 38.41 -58.05
N GLU A 901 -29.13 38.31 -58.96
CA GLU A 901 -29.12 39.11 -60.19
C GLU A 901 -30.30 38.74 -61.10
N GLY A 902 -30.95 39.75 -61.70
CA GLY A 902 -31.96 39.57 -62.75
C GLY A 902 -33.43 39.48 -62.32
N SER A 903 -33.79 39.60 -61.03
CA SER A 903 -35.21 39.57 -60.61
C SER A 903 -35.83 40.99 -60.49
N LYS A 904 -36.88 41.28 -61.28
CA LYS A 904 -37.57 42.59 -61.37
C LYS A 904 -38.33 43.06 -60.10
N SER A 905 -38.08 42.49 -58.92
CA SER A 905 -38.55 43.07 -57.64
C SER A 905 -37.95 42.30 -56.46
N ILE A 906 -36.94 42.90 -55.81
CA ILE A 906 -36.38 42.42 -54.53
C ILE A 906 -37.51 42.27 -53.48
N ALA A 907 -38.52 43.14 -53.52
CA ALA A 907 -39.66 43.12 -52.62
C ALA A 907 -40.55 41.86 -52.78
N LYS A 908 -40.75 41.33 -54.01
CA LYS A 908 -41.58 40.15 -54.25
C LYS A 908 -40.96 38.86 -53.71
N ASN A 909 -39.65 38.69 -53.84
CA ASN A 909 -38.93 37.52 -53.32
C ASN A 909 -38.86 37.48 -51.78
N ILE A 910 -38.84 38.65 -51.12
CA ILE A 910 -38.96 38.76 -49.66
C ILE A 910 -40.42 38.48 -49.22
N LYS A 911 -41.43 38.97 -49.96
CA LYS A 911 -42.86 38.72 -49.67
C LYS A 911 -43.24 37.23 -49.79
N ASP A 912 -42.62 36.51 -50.73
CA ASP A 912 -42.85 35.07 -50.98
C ASP A 912 -41.99 34.14 -50.09
N TYR A 913 -41.30 34.66 -49.06
CA TYR A 913 -40.40 33.93 -48.15
C TYR A 913 -39.24 33.19 -48.85
N LYS A 914 -38.79 33.66 -50.02
CA LYS A 914 -37.68 33.03 -50.76
C LYS A 914 -36.29 33.47 -50.28
N LYS A 915 -36.17 34.62 -49.60
CA LYS A 915 -34.94 35.17 -48.98
C LYS A 915 -35.29 35.95 -47.71
N GLU A 916 -34.38 35.98 -46.72
CA GLU A 916 -34.58 36.70 -45.45
C GLU A 916 -33.60 37.88 -45.32
N ALA A 917 -34.10 39.07 -44.97
CA ALA A 917 -33.25 40.26 -44.74
C ALA A 917 -32.53 40.17 -43.38
N LEU A 918 -31.30 40.68 -43.33
CA LEU A 918 -30.48 40.76 -42.12
C LEU A 918 -30.81 42.04 -41.34
N VAL A 919 -30.56 42.02 -40.03
CA VAL A 919 -30.70 43.21 -39.16
C VAL A 919 -29.31 43.77 -38.85
N GLU A 920 -29.00 44.97 -39.38
CA GLU A 920 -27.78 45.72 -39.09
C GLU A 920 -28.03 46.71 -37.95
N PHE A 921 -27.19 46.65 -36.91
CA PHE A 921 -27.11 47.62 -35.82
C PHE A 921 -26.01 48.62 -36.13
N GLU A 922 -26.36 49.90 -36.28
CA GLU A 922 -25.40 50.97 -36.57
C GLU A 922 -24.87 51.61 -35.29
N PRO A 923 -23.58 51.95 -35.21
CA PRO A 923 -23.03 52.67 -34.07
C PRO A 923 -23.56 54.13 -34.05
N GLY A 924 -23.92 54.64 -32.86
CA GLY A 924 -24.42 56.00 -32.70
C GLY A 924 -24.22 56.58 -31.29
N SER A 925 -24.32 57.91 -31.19
CA SER A 925 -24.13 58.70 -29.95
C SER A 925 -25.39 58.85 -29.08
N SER A 926 -26.57 58.47 -29.58
CA SER A 926 -27.87 58.59 -28.89
C SER A 926 -28.29 57.31 -28.18
N LYS A 927 -29.04 57.41 -27.06
CA LYS A 927 -29.50 56.27 -26.20
C LYS A 927 -30.49 55.28 -26.85
N GLY A 928 -30.88 55.46 -28.13
CA GLY A 928 -31.85 54.61 -28.84
C GLY A 928 -31.23 53.51 -29.72
N VAL A 929 -32.02 52.49 -30.09
CA VAL A 929 -31.62 51.40 -31.00
C VAL A 929 -31.69 51.88 -32.45
N LYS A 930 -30.56 51.87 -33.17
CA LYS A 930 -30.46 52.25 -34.59
C LYS A 930 -30.24 51.00 -35.43
N ILE A 931 -31.30 50.58 -36.13
CA ILE A 931 -31.31 49.36 -36.91
C ILE A 931 -31.88 49.58 -38.31
N LYS A 932 -31.39 48.82 -39.29
CA LYS A 932 -31.94 48.78 -40.65
C LYS A 932 -31.87 47.38 -41.25
N SER A 933 -32.67 47.14 -42.28
CA SER A 933 -32.65 45.89 -43.03
C SER A 933 -31.58 45.94 -44.13
N VAL A 934 -30.74 44.92 -44.19
CA VAL A 934 -29.71 44.79 -45.24
C VAL A 934 -29.72 43.42 -45.90
N LEU A 935 -29.22 43.35 -47.14
CA LEU A 935 -28.88 42.10 -47.83
C LEU A 935 -27.39 42.08 -48.16
N HIS A 936 -26.81 40.89 -48.15
CA HIS A 936 -25.42 40.69 -48.55
C HIS A 936 -25.31 40.68 -50.08
N LYS A 937 -24.34 41.39 -50.65
CA LYS A 937 -24.19 41.48 -52.11
C LYS A 937 -23.50 40.25 -52.74
N GLY A 938 -22.82 39.43 -51.94
CA GLY A 938 -22.03 38.28 -52.39
C GLY A 938 -20.55 38.56 -52.27
#